data_AF-A0A931XMZ9-F1
#
_entry.id   AF-A0A931XMZ9-F1
#
_cell.length_a   1.000
_cell.length_b   1.000
_cell.length_c   1.000
_cell.angle_alpha   90.00
_cell.angle_beta   90.00
_cell.angle_gamma   90.00
#
_symmetry.space_group_name_H-M   'P 1'
#
loop_
_entity.id
_entity.type
_entity.pdbx_description
1 polymer ?
#
loop_
_entity_poly.entity_id
_entity_poly.type
_entity_poly.pdbx_seq_one_letter_code
_entity_poly.pdbx_strand_id
1 'polypeptide(L)'
;MLKIFVNIFNLVLHIPAIVLIYYFWQPIANWFLAKIPVLGVDLYLSATYVSYHLRNFLSLPFNSFKDIWFAGSPLIRDFPQLSFYLMMPFVAGEGPVVGVQKFTVFALLAIIVCCYLLFYKLSKNHGLALLLAFLVLLSPNLYGSATWAGSIPYFLSQAFFPLALLAGTFYLEGANARRLAAAILVVGIAFAIHPLSTVAFLIPSLLIMILFGGLSAKLPFWGIIKHLAFFNFGWLLAAFMVTYDYVITFFTQRVLPAGITPTIANSSGDLRGAEEIAAFYRNQIGLLFDRTDQTIFVIAGLGLLFFLFGLFFASKRRRLIFWVAAFLLIVFWTALHPAMNLSNTIIFFRHDPYRAFWQFTIASGAVGAFLWGAFISTVLAKFDRGAWRIFGFTLNLLVSLALVLVIAISYRSWIERVIPQLETNTEFSSAFPEALSIKVKKDELATVKKQLIPSFMDPNDKNFRLYSADAAVNIWWNAFFDMPMARGYVDPPIGTQSRGGFFWLDIAIANDSLVRDFKIEEDIAFNNALFLIDWYGIGYFEGGREGSKGPSPGLSSYLVNNHIFEKDELVTTYGAILKWLTASGRPELVPDLPQNLHFFKTATEYTSPILYPTDASAVVVVSAGQGYEDLLRLIATENINSKRLIPAKVDYIDDLSLAQLKAFDAVILHQYLYKNQKKAFDLLEKYVREGGKIFIDTGAEVGESESKDLPEIFPFKSSVRRGFGSEWELSGEGDLIKDINLGNFGPLIFNEDEWKLVSAENGLKDGAKVILAHKGMPVLVERNLGEGTVVWSGINLAYHYNQYKRDDEAKLFINILKQFTSLDVKKPLVAKTKWIKPEKVILETEKAPRGILFKEEAYEGWGAKINGKSQPIYKVGPTFPGFMYVPTGEKVQSPIKVEFRYSGRILFWFVAFVNLLVILLLLELLIFNGKFLTRAMMRLVGPAGRKLSFWWAREEE
;
A
#
# COMPACT_ATOMS: atom_id res chain seq x y z
N MET A 1 9.59 -37.75 42.08
CA MET A 1 9.41 -38.52 40.81
C MET A 1 7.99 -38.42 40.24
N LEU A 2 6.92 -38.74 40.98
CA LEU A 2 5.53 -38.73 40.48
C LEU A 2 5.08 -37.39 39.83
N LYS A 3 5.43 -36.24 40.41
CA LYS A 3 5.14 -34.91 39.83
C LYS A 3 5.85 -34.67 38.49
N ILE A 4 7.09 -35.16 38.36
CA ILE A 4 7.88 -35.05 37.13
C ILE A 4 7.26 -35.94 36.05
N PHE A 5 6.89 -37.18 36.39
CA PHE A 5 6.20 -38.10 35.50
C PHE A 5 4.89 -37.52 34.96
N VAL A 6 4.00 -37.00 35.82
CA VAL A 6 2.73 -36.39 35.39
C VAL A 6 2.95 -35.18 34.46
N ASN A 7 3.98 -34.36 34.75
CA ASN A 7 4.30 -33.21 33.90
C ASN A 7 4.86 -33.62 32.54
N ILE A 8 5.75 -34.62 32.50
CA ILE A 8 6.28 -35.16 31.23
C ILE A 8 5.15 -35.81 30.42
N PHE A 9 4.29 -36.60 31.07
CA PHE A 9 3.16 -37.24 30.42
C PHE A 9 2.20 -36.23 29.80
N ASN A 10 1.83 -35.17 30.55
CA ASN A 10 1.01 -34.07 30.02
C ASN A 10 1.69 -33.35 28.85
N LEU A 11 3.02 -33.19 28.86
CA LEU A 11 3.75 -32.62 27.73
C LEU A 11 3.64 -33.52 26.49
N VAL A 12 3.77 -34.83 26.66
CA VAL A 12 3.66 -35.81 25.58
C VAL A 12 2.24 -35.84 24.99
N LEU A 13 1.19 -35.65 25.80
CA LEU A 13 -0.20 -35.63 25.35
C LEU A 13 -0.54 -34.49 24.36
N HIS A 14 0.32 -33.48 24.20
CA HIS A 14 0.15 -32.51 23.12
C HIS A 14 0.32 -33.11 21.73
N ILE A 15 1.18 -34.12 21.57
CA ILE A 15 1.43 -34.77 20.28
C ILE A 15 0.17 -35.45 19.73
N PRO A 16 -0.48 -36.40 20.45
CA PRO A 16 -1.70 -37.02 19.95
C PRO A 16 -2.85 -36.02 19.79
N ALA A 17 -2.91 -34.97 20.62
CA ALA A 17 -3.90 -33.90 20.46
C ALA A 17 -3.72 -33.14 19.13
N ILE A 18 -2.49 -32.78 18.77
CA ILE A 18 -2.19 -32.12 17.49
C ILE A 18 -2.47 -33.07 16.30
N VAL A 19 -2.17 -34.36 16.43
CA VAL A 19 -2.53 -35.37 15.43
C VAL A 19 -4.04 -35.46 15.24
N LEU A 20 -4.83 -35.41 16.32
CA LEU A 20 -6.29 -35.37 16.24
C LEU A 20 -6.79 -34.09 15.57
N ILE A 21 -6.21 -32.93 15.88
CA ILE A 21 -6.54 -31.66 15.21
C ILE A 21 -6.30 -31.80 13.70
N TYR A 22 -5.15 -32.33 13.29
CA TYR A 22 -4.83 -32.56 11.88
C TYR A 22 -5.87 -33.48 11.21
N TYR A 23 -6.23 -34.59 11.84
CA TYR A 23 -7.27 -35.50 11.34
C TYR A 23 -8.62 -34.79 11.15
N PHE A 24 -9.06 -34.01 12.15
CA PHE A 24 -10.35 -33.34 12.10
C PHE A 24 -10.40 -32.14 11.15
N TRP A 25 -9.26 -31.49 10.91
CA TRP A 25 -9.09 -30.39 9.95
C TRP A 25 -9.12 -30.87 8.49
N GLN A 26 -8.70 -32.11 8.22
CA GLN A 26 -8.45 -32.61 6.87
C GLN A 26 -9.65 -32.51 5.90
N PRO A 27 -10.91 -32.82 6.27
CA PRO A 27 -12.03 -32.68 5.34
C PRO A 27 -12.31 -31.25 4.91
N ILE A 28 -12.12 -30.26 5.80
CA ILE A 28 -12.28 -28.85 5.46
C ILE A 28 -11.14 -28.38 4.56
N ALA A 29 -9.91 -28.84 4.83
CA ALA A 29 -8.76 -28.58 3.96
C ALA A 29 -8.96 -29.18 2.57
N ASN A 30 -9.39 -30.44 2.50
CA ASN A 30 -9.67 -31.13 1.24
C ASN A 30 -10.80 -30.44 0.48
N TRP A 31 -11.88 -30.02 1.16
CA TRP A 31 -12.95 -29.24 0.58
C TRP A 31 -12.40 -27.95 -0.04
N PHE A 32 -11.63 -27.15 0.69
CA PHE A 32 -11.07 -25.90 0.20
C PHE A 32 -10.14 -26.10 -1.00
N LEU A 33 -9.26 -27.11 -0.94
CA LEU A 33 -8.31 -27.43 -2.01
C LEU A 33 -8.98 -28.02 -3.26
N ALA A 34 -10.10 -28.72 -3.10
CA ALA A 34 -10.86 -29.29 -4.21
C ALA A 34 -11.81 -28.28 -4.88
N LYS A 35 -11.97 -27.07 -4.33
CA LYS A 35 -12.89 -26.08 -4.89
C LYS A 35 -12.37 -25.53 -6.21
N ILE A 36 -13.22 -25.68 -7.21
CA ILE A 36 -13.06 -25.13 -8.55
C ILE A 36 -14.37 -24.41 -8.89
N PRO A 37 -14.34 -23.13 -9.26
CA PRO A 37 -13.15 -22.28 -9.34
C PRO A 37 -12.60 -21.90 -7.96
N VAL A 38 -11.33 -21.47 -7.92
CA VAL A 38 -10.67 -21.17 -6.64
C VAL A 38 -11.35 -20.02 -5.90
N LEU A 39 -11.36 -20.13 -4.58
CA LEU A 39 -12.05 -19.21 -3.68
C LEU A 39 -11.18 -18.02 -3.29
N GLY A 40 -11.84 -16.90 -2.99
CA GLY A 40 -11.24 -15.67 -2.48
C GLY A 40 -10.96 -14.64 -3.57
N VAL A 41 -11.68 -13.52 -3.51
CA VAL A 41 -11.60 -12.39 -4.45
C VAL A 41 -10.14 -11.99 -4.72
N ASP A 42 -9.32 -11.87 -3.67
CA ASP A 42 -7.95 -11.36 -3.69
C ASP A 42 -6.88 -12.47 -3.72
N LEU A 43 -7.23 -13.74 -3.97
CA LEU A 43 -6.24 -14.84 -3.93
C LEU A 43 -5.03 -14.58 -4.82
N TYR A 44 -5.28 -14.04 -6.02
CA TYR A 44 -4.24 -13.71 -7.00
C TYR A 44 -3.32 -12.58 -6.57
N LEU A 45 -3.73 -11.73 -5.62
CA LEU A 45 -2.85 -10.73 -5.04
C LEU A 45 -1.65 -11.39 -4.33
N SER A 46 -1.93 -12.44 -3.54
CA SER A 46 -0.89 -13.21 -2.87
C SER A 46 -0.03 -13.97 -3.88
N ALA A 47 -0.65 -14.55 -4.92
CA ALA A 47 0.06 -15.22 -6.00
C ALA A 47 1.05 -14.28 -6.71
N THR A 48 0.64 -13.03 -6.97
CA THR A 48 1.47 -12.00 -7.61
C THR A 48 2.67 -11.62 -6.76
N TYR A 49 2.47 -11.27 -5.49
CA TYR A 49 3.58 -10.91 -4.61
C TYR A 49 4.57 -12.06 -4.41
N VAL A 50 4.09 -13.28 -4.17
CA VAL A 50 4.98 -14.42 -3.95
C VAL A 50 5.77 -14.77 -5.22
N SER A 51 5.15 -14.69 -6.40
CA SER A 51 5.83 -14.91 -7.68
C SER A 51 6.86 -13.82 -7.99
N TYR A 52 6.58 -12.57 -7.60
CA TYR A 52 7.56 -11.48 -7.64
C TYR A 52 8.77 -11.77 -6.73
N HIS A 53 8.54 -12.20 -5.48
CA HIS A 53 9.62 -12.55 -4.55
C HIS A 53 10.44 -13.75 -4.99
N LEU A 54 9.83 -14.77 -5.58
CA LEU A 54 10.55 -15.94 -6.10
C LEU A 54 11.51 -15.59 -7.25
N ARG A 55 11.11 -14.63 -8.12
CA ARG A 55 12.00 -14.10 -9.17
C ARG A 55 13.12 -13.24 -8.60
N ASN A 56 12.90 -12.62 -7.43
CA ASN A 56 13.78 -11.63 -6.81
C ASN A 56 14.19 -12.04 -5.38
N PHE A 57 14.53 -13.31 -5.16
CA PHE A 57 14.65 -14.00 -3.84
C PHE A 57 15.59 -13.36 -2.80
N LEU A 58 16.34 -12.30 -3.13
CA LEU A 58 17.27 -11.59 -2.25
C LEU A 58 16.88 -10.12 -1.97
N SER A 59 15.70 -9.70 -2.43
CA SER A 59 15.22 -8.32 -2.33
C SER A 59 14.60 -8.01 -0.96
N LEU A 60 15.41 -7.66 0.04
CA LEU A 60 14.93 -7.25 1.36
C LEU A 60 14.11 -5.94 1.30
N PRO A 61 13.03 -5.78 2.09
CA PRO A 61 12.11 -4.64 1.92
C PRO A 61 12.78 -3.26 1.97
N PHE A 62 13.77 -3.07 2.84
CA PHE A 62 14.40 -1.76 3.10
C PHE A 62 15.37 -1.28 2.00
N ASN A 63 15.81 -2.14 1.10
CA ASN A 63 16.75 -1.81 0.02
C ASN A 63 16.28 -2.23 -1.37
N SER A 64 15.01 -2.63 -1.50
CA SER A 64 14.44 -3.17 -2.73
C SER A 64 13.40 -2.28 -3.35
N PHE A 65 13.18 -2.45 -4.65
CA PHE A 65 12.30 -1.62 -5.45
C PHE A 65 11.30 -2.51 -6.18
N LYS A 66 10.00 -2.28 -5.98
CA LYS A 66 8.93 -2.98 -6.70
C LYS A 66 8.75 -2.30 -8.05
N ASP A 67 9.13 -2.95 -9.15
CA ASP A 67 9.07 -2.41 -10.53
C ASP A 67 7.79 -2.82 -11.30
N ILE A 68 6.98 -3.73 -10.73
CA ILE A 68 5.88 -4.36 -11.49
C ILE A 68 4.65 -3.46 -11.71
N TRP A 69 4.42 -2.43 -10.88
CA TRP A 69 3.19 -1.60 -10.91
C TRP A 69 3.50 -0.12 -10.75
N PHE A 70 2.69 0.74 -11.39
CA PHE A 70 2.69 2.20 -11.19
C PHE A 70 4.09 2.82 -11.38
N ALA A 71 4.85 2.32 -12.34
CA ALA A 71 6.25 2.71 -12.58
C ALA A 71 7.20 2.60 -11.37
N GLY A 72 6.78 1.82 -10.38
CA GLY A 72 7.57 1.29 -9.31
C GLY A 72 7.70 2.15 -8.05
N SER A 73 7.98 1.50 -6.92
CA SER A 73 8.13 2.16 -5.62
C SER A 73 8.99 1.35 -4.63
N PRO A 74 9.53 1.98 -3.56
CA PRO A 74 10.27 1.27 -2.53
C PRO A 74 9.43 0.21 -1.83
N LEU A 75 9.92 -1.03 -1.79
CA LEU A 75 9.16 -2.16 -1.29
C LEU A 75 8.81 -2.05 0.21
N ILE A 76 9.61 -1.34 1.01
CA ILE A 76 9.31 -1.07 2.44
C ILE A 76 8.05 -0.22 2.65
N ARG A 77 7.65 0.59 1.66
CA ARG A 77 6.44 1.44 1.76
C ARG A 77 5.17 0.68 1.41
N ASP A 78 5.32 -0.50 0.82
CA ASP A 78 4.23 -1.33 0.36
C ASP A 78 3.57 -2.11 1.51
N PHE A 79 2.62 -2.97 1.16
CA PHE A 79 1.99 -3.90 2.09
C PHE A 79 3.02 -4.73 2.89
N PRO A 80 2.77 -5.11 4.15
CA PRO A 80 3.73 -5.90 4.94
C PRO A 80 4.15 -7.21 4.27
N GLN A 81 5.47 -7.37 4.10
CA GLN A 81 6.03 -8.38 3.20
C GLN A 81 6.24 -9.77 3.83
N LEU A 82 6.24 -9.88 5.17
CA LEU A 82 6.62 -11.12 5.88
C LEU A 82 5.76 -12.32 5.48
N SER A 83 4.46 -12.12 5.28
CA SER A 83 3.52 -13.16 4.90
C SER A 83 3.88 -13.80 3.55
N PHE A 84 4.29 -13.00 2.56
CA PHE A 84 4.64 -13.48 1.23
C PHE A 84 5.95 -14.30 1.25
N TYR A 85 6.93 -13.93 2.07
CA TYR A 85 8.13 -14.74 2.27
C TYR A 85 7.81 -16.12 2.85
N LEU A 86 6.87 -16.20 3.79
CA LEU A 86 6.43 -17.48 4.39
C LEU A 86 5.69 -18.39 3.39
N MET A 87 5.07 -17.82 2.36
CA MET A 87 4.37 -18.56 1.30
C MET A 87 5.31 -19.13 0.23
N MET A 88 6.52 -18.57 0.06
CA MET A 88 7.45 -18.94 -1.02
C MET A 88 7.72 -20.45 -1.14
N PRO A 89 7.96 -21.22 -0.05
CA PRO A 89 8.23 -22.65 -0.18
C PRO A 89 7.08 -23.44 -0.80
N PHE A 90 5.84 -23.05 -0.50
CA PHE A 90 4.64 -23.69 -1.04
C PHE A 90 4.46 -23.36 -2.53
N VAL A 91 4.65 -22.09 -2.89
CA VAL A 91 4.52 -21.64 -4.28
C VAL A 91 5.65 -22.17 -5.17
N ALA A 92 6.87 -22.25 -4.66
CA ALA A 92 8.01 -22.80 -5.40
C ALA A 92 7.79 -24.27 -5.79
N GLY A 93 7.18 -25.07 -4.91
CA GLY A 93 6.89 -26.48 -5.17
C GLY A 93 5.70 -26.71 -6.10
N GLU A 94 4.62 -25.96 -5.92
CA GLU A 94 3.29 -26.31 -6.43
C GLU A 94 2.75 -25.34 -7.48
N GLY A 95 3.43 -24.20 -7.67
CA GLY A 95 2.97 -23.09 -8.49
C GLY A 95 2.17 -22.05 -7.68
N PRO A 96 1.92 -20.87 -8.27
CA PRO A 96 1.37 -19.69 -7.59
C PRO A 96 0.00 -19.93 -6.95
N VAL A 97 -0.94 -20.56 -7.67
CA VAL A 97 -2.32 -20.70 -7.21
C VAL A 97 -2.42 -21.78 -6.14
N VAL A 98 -2.02 -23.01 -6.48
CA VAL A 98 -2.09 -24.18 -5.57
C VAL A 98 -1.21 -23.99 -4.35
N GLY A 99 -0.02 -23.38 -4.51
CA GLY A 99 0.88 -23.07 -3.40
C GLY A 99 0.26 -22.10 -2.39
N VAL A 100 -0.40 -21.04 -2.86
CA VAL A 100 -1.14 -20.10 -2.00
C VAL A 100 -2.30 -20.83 -1.30
N GLN A 101 -3.08 -21.65 -2.00
CA GLN A 101 -4.17 -22.42 -1.36
C GLN A 101 -3.66 -23.38 -0.28
N LYS A 102 -2.55 -24.10 -0.53
CA LYS A 102 -1.91 -24.98 0.45
C LYS A 102 -1.41 -24.20 1.67
N PHE A 103 -0.86 -23.01 1.46
CA PHE A 103 -0.48 -22.12 2.57
C PHE A 103 -1.70 -21.65 3.37
N THR A 104 -2.82 -21.33 2.71
CA THR A 104 -4.07 -20.94 3.38
C THR A 104 -4.57 -22.03 4.31
N VAL A 105 -4.63 -23.28 3.86
CA VAL A 105 -5.07 -24.38 4.74
C VAL A 105 -4.04 -24.66 5.85
N PHE A 106 -2.74 -24.50 5.59
CA PHE A 106 -1.72 -24.55 6.63
C PHE A 106 -1.92 -23.46 7.70
N ALA A 107 -2.26 -22.23 7.29
CA ALA A 107 -2.60 -21.15 8.20
C ALA A 107 -3.82 -21.51 9.07
N LEU A 108 -4.86 -22.12 8.48
CA LEU A 108 -6.00 -22.64 9.24
C LEU A 108 -5.57 -23.65 10.32
N LEU A 109 -4.70 -24.61 9.97
CA LEU A 109 -4.16 -25.56 10.95
C LEU A 109 -3.42 -24.84 12.09
N ALA A 110 -2.60 -23.84 11.76
CA ALA A 110 -1.88 -23.04 12.74
C ALA A 110 -2.84 -22.29 13.70
N ILE A 111 -3.93 -21.72 13.19
CA ILE A 111 -4.97 -21.07 14.02
C ILE A 111 -5.52 -22.06 15.05
N ILE A 112 -5.95 -23.24 14.61
CA ILE A 112 -6.59 -24.23 15.49
C ILE A 112 -5.59 -24.79 16.52
N VAL A 113 -4.34 -25.02 16.13
CA VAL A 113 -3.28 -25.42 17.07
C VAL A 113 -3.05 -24.33 18.12
N CYS A 114 -2.98 -23.06 17.73
CA CYS A 114 -2.84 -21.96 18.69
C CYS A 114 -4.06 -21.83 19.61
N CYS A 115 -5.28 -22.02 19.11
CA CYS A 115 -6.50 -22.10 19.93
C CYS A 115 -6.42 -23.24 20.95
N TYR A 116 -6.03 -24.45 20.53
CA TYR A 116 -5.83 -25.58 21.43
C TYR A 116 -4.82 -25.29 22.53
N LEU A 117 -3.65 -24.72 22.20
CA LEU A 117 -2.63 -24.37 23.18
C LEU A 117 -3.13 -23.34 24.20
N LEU A 118 -3.86 -22.32 23.75
CA LEU A 118 -4.53 -21.35 24.62
C LEU A 118 -5.56 -22.03 25.54
N PHE A 119 -6.48 -22.80 24.97
CA PHE A 119 -7.56 -23.44 25.72
C PHE A 119 -7.03 -24.48 26.70
N TYR A 120 -5.97 -25.21 26.35
CA TYR A 120 -5.28 -26.10 27.27
C TYR A 120 -4.63 -25.31 28.41
N LYS A 121 -3.95 -24.21 28.09
CA LYS A 121 -3.29 -23.38 29.10
C LYS A 121 -4.30 -22.88 30.14
N LEU A 122 -5.52 -22.52 29.72
CA LEU A 122 -6.60 -22.03 30.58
C LEU A 122 -7.31 -23.16 31.33
N SER A 123 -7.66 -24.25 30.65
CA SER A 123 -8.46 -25.35 31.21
C SER A 123 -7.67 -26.39 32.00
N LYS A 124 -6.38 -26.58 31.66
CA LYS A 124 -5.54 -27.71 32.10
C LYS A 124 -6.14 -29.09 31.79
N ASN A 125 -6.97 -29.19 30.76
CA ASN A 125 -7.61 -30.43 30.32
C ASN A 125 -7.48 -30.56 28.80
N HIS A 126 -6.91 -31.69 28.33
CA HIS A 126 -6.65 -31.89 26.91
C HIS A 126 -7.93 -32.09 26.10
N GLY A 127 -8.91 -32.84 26.60
CA GLY A 127 -10.15 -33.11 25.87
C GLY A 127 -11.04 -31.87 25.72
N LEU A 128 -11.17 -31.03 26.75
CA LEU A 128 -11.91 -29.77 26.70
C LEU A 128 -11.23 -28.77 25.76
N ALA A 129 -9.90 -28.68 25.81
CA ALA A 129 -9.15 -27.84 24.90
C ALA A 129 -9.31 -28.28 23.43
N LEU A 130 -9.26 -29.58 23.17
CA LEU A 130 -9.52 -30.16 21.85
C LEU A 130 -10.95 -29.89 21.38
N LEU A 131 -11.95 -30.11 22.24
CA LEU A 131 -13.35 -29.85 21.91
C LEU A 131 -13.56 -28.37 21.55
N LEU A 132 -13.10 -27.44 22.38
CA LEU A 132 -13.24 -26.02 22.10
C LEU A 132 -12.50 -25.58 20.83
N ALA A 133 -11.29 -26.09 20.59
CA ALA A 133 -10.55 -25.80 19.35
C ALA A 133 -11.28 -26.36 18.12
N PHE A 134 -11.91 -27.51 18.25
CA PHE A 134 -12.72 -28.11 17.20
C PHE A 134 -14.02 -27.33 16.95
N LEU A 135 -14.69 -26.83 17.99
CA LEU A 135 -15.87 -25.95 17.83
C LEU A 135 -15.51 -24.61 17.17
N VAL A 136 -14.30 -24.08 17.41
CA VAL A 136 -13.77 -22.93 16.66
C VAL A 136 -13.61 -23.28 15.18
N LEU A 137 -13.03 -24.46 14.86
CA LEU A 137 -12.91 -24.95 13.48
C LEU A 137 -14.29 -25.08 12.81
N LEU A 138 -15.33 -25.47 13.54
CA LEU A 138 -16.68 -25.59 12.99
C LEU A 138 -17.43 -24.26 12.81
N SER A 139 -16.90 -23.14 13.31
CA SER A 139 -17.61 -21.87 13.27
C SER A 139 -17.42 -21.14 11.93
N PRO A 140 -18.49 -20.88 11.13
CA PRO A 140 -18.36 -20.23 9.83
C PRO A 140 -17.70 -18.85 9.85
N ASN A 141 -17.78 -18.11 10.97
CA ASN A 141 -17.13 -16.80 11.12
C ASN A 141 -15.61 -16.83 10.90
N LEU A 142 -14.95 -17.98 11.08
CA LEU A 142 -13.51 -18.12 10.93
C LEU A 142 -13.04 -17.91 9.47
N TYR A 143 -13.86 -18.28 8.49
CA TYR A 143 -13.41 -18.52 7.12
C TYR A 143 -13.47 -17.32 6.19
N GLY A 144 -14.25 -16.28 6.52
CA GLY A 144 -14.60 -15.20 5.59
C GLY A 144 -13.41 -14.52 4.91
N SER A 145 -12.33 -14.26 5.65
CA SER A 145 -11.12 -13.65 5.04
C SER A 145 -10.38 -14.54 4.03
N ALA A 146 -10.52 -15.87 4.14
CA ALA A 146 -9.94 -16.82 3.19
C ALA A 146 -10.91 -17.14 2.03
N THR A 147 -12.17 -17.42 2.33
CA THR A 147 -13.14 -17.96 1.35
C THR A 147 -13.95 -16.91 0.61
N TRP A 148 -14.16 -15.73 1.20
CA TRP A 148 -14.80 -14.59 0.55
C TRP A 148 -13.73 -13.62 0.05
N ALA A 149 -12.90 -13.10 0.96
CA ALA A 149 -11.97 -12.03 0.61
C ALA A 149 -10.75 -12.50 -0.19
N GLY A 150 -10.22 -13.68 0.09
CA GLY A 150 -8.93 -14.11 -0.46
C GLY A 150 -7.71 -13.35 0.11
N SER A 151 -7.88 -12.66 1.25
CA SER A 151 -6.81 -11.91 1.91
C SER A 151 -5.97 -12.83 2.78
N ILE A 152 -5.08 -13.60 2.16
CA ILE A 152 -4.30 -14.65 2.84
C ILE A 152 -3.36 -14.11 3.93
N PRO A 153 -2.68 -12.95 3.76
CA PRO A 153 -1.93 -12.33 4.86
C PRO A 153 -2.81 -12.01 6.07
N TYR A 154 -4.04 -11.52 5.85
CA TYR A 154 -5.01 -11.28 6.92
C TYR A 154 -5.40 -12.58 7.61
N PHE A 155 -5.70 -13.63 6.84
CA PHE A 155 -6.09 -14.93 7.37
C PHE A 155 -4.98 -15.56 8.23
N LEU A 156 -3.72 -15.49 7.79
CA LEU A 156 -2.57 -15.93 8.60
C LEU A 156 -2.46 -15.17 9.92
N SER A 157 -2.71 -13.85 9.92
CA SER A 157 -2.65 -13.02 11.13
C SER A 157 -3.61 -13.51 12.22
N GLN A 158 -4.68 -14.23 11.86
CA GLN A 158 -5.65 -14.74 12.82
C GLN A 158 -5.02 -15.72 13.82
N ALA A 159 -3.99 -16.48 13.44
CA ALA A 159 -3.30 -17.41 14.32
C ALA A 159 -2.60 -16.70 15.50
N PHE A 160 -2.26 -15.42 15.31
CA PHE A 160 -1.58 -14.63 16.33
C PHE A 160 -2.52 -14.14 17.42
N PHE A 161 -3.84 -14.09 17.21
CA PHE A 161 -4.78 -13.71 18.27
C PHE A 161 -4.80 -14.74 19.42
N PRO A 162 -5.08 -16.05 19.21
CA PRO A 162 -4.99 -17.03 20.28
C PRO A 162 -3.56 -17.19 20.83
N LEU A 163 -2.51 -17.04 20.00
CA LEU A 163 -1.12 -17.06 20.45
C LEU A 163 -0.79 -15.87 21.37
N ALA A 164 -1.29 -14.68 21.05
CA ALA A 164 -1.15 -13.49 21.87
C ALA A 164 -1.90 -13.63 23.19
N LEU A 165 -3.15 -14.11 23.17
CA LEU A 165 -3.90 -14.42 24.39
C LEU A 165 -3.18 -15.48 25.25
N LEU A 166 -2.47 -16.43 24.63
CA LEU A 166 -1.64 -17.40 25.35
C LEU A 166 -0.46 -16.69 26.04
N ALA A 167 0.25 -15.81 25.34
CA ALA A 167 1.31 -14.96 25.92
C ALA A 167 0.77 -14.07 27.06
N GLY A 168 -0.38 -13.44 26.85
CA GLY A 168 -1.09 -12.65 27.86
C GLY A 168 -1.52 -13.49 29.06
N THR A 169 -1.88 -14.76 28.86
CA THR A 169 -2.22 -15.68 29.96
C THR A 169 -1.00 -16.00 30.82
N PHE A 170 0.17 -16.19 30.21
CA PHE A 170 1.41 -16.30 30.99
C PHE A 170 1.67 -15.03 31.81
N TYR A 171 1.44 -13.85 31.24
CA TYR A 171 1.57 -12.59 31.98
C TYR A 171 0.53 -12.48 33.12
N LEU A 172 -0.74 -12.85 32.91
CA LEU A 172 -1.76 -12.92 33.97
C LEU A 172 -1.31 -13.82 35.13
N GLU A 173 -0.69 -14.96 34.83
CA GLU A 173 -0.15 -15.90 35.81
C GLU A 173 0.94 -15.29 36.70
N GLY A 174 1.62 -14.24 36.24
CA GLY A 174 2.70 -13.54 36.92
C GLY A 174 3.28 -12.45 36.02
N ALA A 175 3.07 -11.20 36.43
CA ALA A 175 3.46 -10.03 35.68
C ALA A 175 4.97 -9.79 35.80
N ASN A 176 5.71 -9.99 34.71
CA ASN A 176 7.14 -9.67 34.64
C ASN A 176 7.56 -9.31 33.21
N ALA A 177 8.72 -8.66 33.08
CA ALA A 177 9.31 -8.24 31.82
C ALA A 177 9.45 -9.36 30.79
N ARG A 178 9.86 -10.57 31.19
CA ARG A 178 10.05 -11.72 30.28
C ARG A 178 8.74 -12.12 29.59
N ARG A 179 7.64 -12.17 30.34
CA ARG A 179 6.32 -12.52 29.80
C ARG A 179 5.74 -11.39 28.97
N LEU A 180 6.02 -10.14 29.36
CA LEU A 180 5.68 -8.96 28.56
C LEU A 180 6.41 -8.97 27.21
N ALA A 181 7.68 -9.35 27.17
CA ALA A 181 8.46 -9.49 25.94
C ALA A 181 7.88 -10.51 24.97
N ALA A 182 7.27 -11.60 25.47
CA ALA A 182 6.60 -12.58 24.64
C ALA A 182 5.39 -11.96 23.94
N ALA A 183 4.56 -11.22 24.69
CA ALA A 183 3.41 -10.51 24.16
C ALA A 183 3.84 -9.47 23.11
N ILE A 184 4.88 -8.69 23.40
CA ILE A 184 5.45 -7.69 22.48
C ILE A 184 5.91 -8.35 21.17
N LEU A 185 6.67 -9.44 21.25
CA LEU A 185 7.20 -10.12 20.06
C LEU A 185 6.08 -10.70 19.19
N VAL A 186 5.08 -11.34 19.81
CA VAL A 186 3.93 -11.90 19.09
C VAL A 186 3.14 -10.80 18.39
N VAL A 187 2.89 -9.66 19.05
CA VAL A 187 2.22 -8.50 18.43
C VAL A 187 3.04 -7.93 17.29
N GLY A 188 4.36 -7.77 17.48
CA GLY A 188 5.26 -7.24 16.46
C GLY A 188 5.24 -8.08 15.19
N ILE A 189 5.31 -9.41 15.32
CA ILE A 189 5.22 -10.33 14.18
C ILE A 189 3.83 -10.30 13.54
N ALA A 190 2.76 -10.30 14.34
CA ALA A 190 1.39 -10.21 13.83
C ALA A 190 1.17 -8.94 13.00
N PHE A 191 1.68 -7.81 13.47
CA PHE A 191 1.62 -6.53 12.77
C PHE A 191 2.41 -6.55 11.45
N ALA A 192 3.59 -7.20 11.45
CA ALA A 192 4.43 -7.37 10.25
C ALA A 192 3.83 -8.34 9.22
N ILE A 193 2.84 -9.14 9.60
CA ILE A 193 2.03 -9.98 8.68
C ILE A 193 0.84 -9.18 8.15
N HIS A 194 0.04 -8.60 9.05
CA HIS A 194 -1.09 -7.75 8.71
C HIS A 194 -1.50 -6.84 9.89
N PRO A 195 -1.55 -5.50 9.72
CA PRO A 195 -1.75 -4.57 10.84
C PRO A 195 -3.20 -4.51 11.32
N LEU A 196 -4.18 -4.60 10.40
CA LEU A 196 -5.58 -4.31 10.67
C LEU A 196 -6.20 -5.08 11.85
N SER A 197 -6.14 -6.42 11.83
CA SER A 197 -6.64 -7.27 12.93
C SER A 197 -5.87 -7.06 14.23
N THR A 198 -4.55 -6.84 14.11
CA THR A 198 -3.64 -6.65 15.22
C THR A 198 -4.00 -5.40 16.03
N VAL A 199 -4.23 -4.28 15.35
CA VAL A 199 -4.59 -3.01 16.01
C VAL A 199 -6.01 -3.03 16.56
N ALA A 200 -6.97 -3.53 15.79
CA ALA A 200 -8.37 -3.47 16.19
C ALA A 200 -8.73 -4.42 17.35
N PHE A 201 -8.10 -5.60 17.42
CA PHE A 201 -8.51 -6.63 18.39
C PHE A 201 -7.39 -7.13 19.28
N LEU A 202 -6.23 -7.43 18.72
CA LEU A 202 -5.14 -8.08 19.47
C LEU A 202 -4.53 -7.14 20.51
N ILE A 203 -4.18 -5.90 20.12
CA ILE A 203 -3.61 -4.89 21.02
C ILE A 203 -4.57 -4.55 22.16
N PRO A 204 -5.85 -4.17 21.92
CA PRO A 204 -6.81 -3.91 23.01
C PRO A 204 -6.97 -5.10 23.97
N SER A 205 -7.02 -6.32 23.42
CA SER A 205 -7.13 -7.53 24.24
C SER A 205 -5.93 -7.72 25.17
N LEU A 206 -4.71 -7.49 24.68
CA LEU A 206 -3.51 -7.57 25.49
C LEU A 206 -3.39 -6.43 26.51
N LEU A 207 -3.85 -5.22 26.18
CA LEU A 207 -3.91 -4.11 27.14
C LEU A 207 -4.80 -4.47 28.33
N ILE A 208 -5.96 -5.09 28.07
CA ILE A 208 -6.85 -5.62 29.12
C ILE A 208 -6.09 -6.66 29.96
N MET A 209 -5.43 -7.64 29.34
CA MET A 209 -4.69 -8.67 30.08
C MET A 209 -3.52 -8.10 30.90
N ILE A 210 -2.82 -7.08 30.40
CA ILE A 210 -1.70 -6.44 31.09
C ILE A 210 -2.21 -5.66 32.32
N LEU A 211 -3.32 -4.91 32.16
CA LEU A 211 -3.97 -4.20 33.24
C LEU A 211 -4.40 -5.16 34.36
N PHE A 212 -5.19 -6.19 34.02
CA PHE A 212 -5.70 -7.14 35.02
C PHE A 212 -4.60 -8.04 35.59
N GLY A 213 -3.54 -8.33 34.82
CA GLY A 213 -2.36 -9.04 35.30
C GLY A 213 -1.60 -8.25 36.34
N GLY A 214 -1.41 -6.94 36.10
CA GLY A 214 -0.80 -6.03 37.07
C GLY A 214 -1.62 -5.89 38.36
N LEU A 215 -2.95 -5.74 38.22
CA LEU A 215 -3.88 -5.71 39.37
C LEU A 215 -3.84 -7.03 40.16
N SER A 216 -3.81 -8.17 39.47
CA SER A 216 -3.72 -9.49 40.09
C SER A 216 -2.37 -9.73 40.77
N ALA A 217 -1.29 -9.16 40.25
CA ALA A 217 0.05 -9.21 40.83
C ALA A 217 0.26 -8.15 41.93
N LYS A 218 -0.74 -7.29 42.19
CA LYS A 218 -0.67 -6.16 43.13
C LYS A 218 0.48 -5.19 42.82
N LEU A 219 0.79 -4.99 41.54
CA LEU A 219 1.72 -3.95 41.13
C LEU A 219 1.18 -2.57 41.56
N PRO A 220 2.06 -1.62 41.94
CA PRO A 220 1.63 -0.24 42.16
C PRO A 220 1.06 0.34 40.85
N PHE A 221 0.17 1.32 40.96
CA PHE A 221 -0.46 1.97 39.80
C PHE A 221 0.57 2.36 38.72
N TRP A 222 1.67 3.02 39.12
CA TRP A 222 2.75 3.40 38.21
C TRP A 222 3.51 2.20 37.60
N GLY A 223 3.55 1.05 38.27
CA GLY A 223 4.10 -0.19 37.69
C GLY A 223 3.23 -0.71 36.55
N ILE A 224 1.91 -0.69 36.73
CA ILE A 224 0.95 -1.07 35.67
C ILE A 224 1.08 -0.12 34.48
N ILE A 225 1.10 1.20 34.71
CA ILE A 225 1.26 2.21 33.65
C ILE A 225 2.58 1.99 32.90
N LYS A 226 3.68 1.67 33.59
CA LYS A 226 4.95 1.34 32.94
C LYS A 226 4.84 0.13 32.03
N HIS A 227 4.23 -0.96 32.48
CA HIS A 227 4.08 -2.18 31.66
C HIS A 227 3.21 -1.91 30.43
N LEU A 228 2.14 -1.12 30.58
CA LEU A 228 1.31 -0.69 29.46
C LEU A 228 2.12 0.18 28.47
N ALA A 229 2.93 1.12 28.96
CA ALA A 229 3.80 1.93 28.10
C ALA A 229 4.85 1.07 27.38
N PHE A 230 5.55 0.20 28.09
CA PHE A 230 6.54 -0.71 27.53
C PHE A 230 5.96 -1.63 26.48
N PHE A 231 4.76 -2.15 26.71
CA PHE A 231 4.05 -2.94 25.72
C PHE A 231 3.80 -2.12 24.45
N ASN A 232 3.19 -0.93 24.59
CA ASN A 232 2.83 -0.09 23.45
C ASN A 232 4.05 0.35 22.63
N PHE A 233 5.11 0.83 23.27
CA PHE A 233 6.35 1.19 22.58
C PHE A 233 7.10 -0.04 22.04
N GLY A 234 7.09 -1.14 22.80
CA GLY A 234 7.80 -2.36 22.47
C GLY A 234 7.30 -2.98 21.17
N TRP A 235 5.98 -3.10 20.99
CA TRP A 235 5.45 -3.72 19.76
C TRP A 235 5.64 -2.81 18.55
N LEU A 236 5.53 -1.47 18.73
CA LEU A 236 5.81 -0.51 17.67
C LEU A 236 7.25 -0.68 17.16
N LEU A 237 8.21 -0.83 18.06
CA LEU A 237 9.62 -1.05 17.72
C LEU A 237 9.88 -2.47 17.16
N ALA A 238 9.19 -3.48 17.68
CA ALA A 238 9.27 -4.85 17.15
C ALA A 238 8.70 -4.98 15.73
N ALA A 239 7.83 -4.07 15.32
CA ALA A 239 7.30 -3.93 13.95
C ALA A 239 7.78 -2.64 13.25
N PHE A 240 8.92 -2.07 13.66
CA PHE A 240 9.38 -0.75 13.21
C PHE A 240 9.51 -0.62 11.69
N MET A 241 9.86 -1.70 10.99
CA MET A 241 9.88 -1.69 9.51
C MET A 241 8.54 -1.30 8.87
N VAL A 242 7.42 -1.53 9.56
CA VAL A 242 6.07 -1.17 9.10
C VAL A 242 5.54 0.07 9.85
N THR A 243 5.97 0.30 11.09
CA THR A 243 5.42 1.38 11.93
C THR A 243 6.22 2.69 11.87
N TYR A 244 7.40 2.72 11.26
CA TYR A 244 8.30 3.89 11.31
C TYR A 244 7.64 5.18 10.83
N ASP A 245 6.84 5.14 9.76
CA ASP A 245 6.15 6.34 9.24
C ASP A 245 5.13 6.88 10.26
N TYR A 246 4.39 6.00 10.96
CA TYR A 246 3.50 6.41 12.05
C TYR A 246 4.26 7.03 13.22
N VAL A 247 5.38 6.40 13.61
CA VAL A 247 6.23 6.87 14.71
C VAL A 247 6.83 8.23 14.37
N ILE A 248 7.44 8.39 13.19
CA ILE A 248 8.04 9.64 12.74
C ILE A 248 6.97 10.73 12.67
N THR A 249 5.84 10.47 12.01
CA THR A 249 4.74 11.45 11.86
C THR A 249 4.25 11.92 13.22
N PHE A 250 4.03 11.01 14.17
CA PHE A 250 3.59 11.35 15.52
C PHE A 250 4.58 12.28 16.23
N PHE A 251 5.88 12.00 16.14
CA PHE A 251 6.91 12.80 16.81
C PHE A 251 7.23 14.12 16.10
N THR A 252 7.18 14.16 14.76
CA THR A 252 7.56 15.37 13.99
C THR A 252 6.39 16.31 13.76
N GLN A 253 5.19 15.79 13.49
CA GLN A 253 4.02 16.59 13.15
C GLN A 253 3.10 16.80 14.35
N ARG A 254 3.24 16.04 15.44
CA ARG A 254 2.34 16.05 16.61
C ARG A 254 0.86 15.81 16.24
N VAL A 255 0.61 15.24 15.07
CA VAL A 255 -0.71 14.92 14.54
C VAL A 255 -0.91 13.40 14.63
N LEU A 256 -2.09 12.98 15.08
CA LEU A 256 -2.51 11.57 14.96
C LEU A 256 -2.74 11.29 13.47
N PRO A 257 -2.09 10.27 12.87
CA PRO A 257 -2.24 9.92 11.46
C PRO A 257 -3.72 9.78 11.04
N ALA A 258 -4.02 10.09 9.79
CA ALA A 258 -5.39 10.15 9.21
C ALA A 258 -6.22 8.85 9.31
N GLY A 259 -5.65 7.74 9.79
CA GLY A 259 -6.35 6.50 10.11
C GLY A 259 -6.94 6.41 11.53
N ILE A 260 -6.68 7.41 12.38
CA ILE A 260 -7.20 7.52 13.77
C ILE A 260 -8.19 8.69 13.90
N THR A 261 -8.19 9.65 12.97
CA THR A 261 -9.21 10.68 12.90
C THR A 261 -10.54 10.03 12.49
N PRO A 262 -11.58 10.06 13.35
CA PRO A 262 -12.90 9.63 12.94
C PRO A 262 -13.36 10.54 11.80
N THR A 263 -13.41 10.00 10.59
CA THR A 263 -14.15 10.66 9.52
C THR A 263 -15.61 10.58 9.89
N ILE A 264 -16.14 11.67 10.45
CA ILE A 264 -17.58 11.93 10.44
C ILE A 264 -17.92 12.08 8.96
N ALA A 265 -18.51 11.05 8.37
CA ALA A 265 -19.05 11.17 7.04
C ALA A 265 -20.16 12.22 7.10
N ASN A 266 -19.90 13.42 6.58
CA ASN A 266 -20.97 14.33 6.20
C ASN A 266 -21.66 13.72 4.98
N SER A 267 -22.58 12.78 5.22
CA SER A 267 -23.41 12.22 4.16
C SER A 267 -24.43 13.28 3.74
N SER A 268 -24.09 14.06 2.73
CA SER A 268 -25.03 14.85 1.93
C SER A 268 -25.77 13.99 0.89
N GLY A 269 -25.96 12.69 1.17
CA GLY A 269 -26.62 11.71 0.30
C GLY A 269 -27.99 11.30 0.85
N ASP A 270 -28.89 10.93 -0.08
CA ASP A 270 -30.29 10.55 0.12
C ASP A 270 -30.55 9.74 1.42
N LEU A 271 -31.36 10.32 2.30
CA LEU A 271 -31.69 9.79 3.63
C LEU A 271 -32.36 8.41 3.59
N ARG A 272 -33.06 8.06 2.50
CA ARG A 272 -33.71 6.74 2.35
C ARG A 272 -32.71 5.60 2.15
N GLY A 273 -31.70 5.79 1.30
CA GLY A 273 -30.65 4.79 1.10
C GLY A 273 -29.79 4.60 2.34
N ALA A 274 -29.58 5.66 3.13
CA ALA A 274 -28.81 5.60 4.37
C ALA A 274 -29.50 4.73 5.45
N GLU A 275 -30.82 4.78 5.57
CA GLU A 275 -31.57 3.92 6.51
C GLU A 275 -31.56 2.45 6.13
N GLU A 276 -31.72 2.11 4.84
CA GLU A 276 -31.66 0.73 4.34
C GLU A 276 -30.25 0.13 4.51
N ILE A 277 -29.21 0.91 4.24
CA ILE A 277 -27.82 0.51 4.47
C ILE A 277 -27.56 0.32 5.97
N ALA A 278 -28.03 1.23 6.83
CA ALA A 278 -27.90 1.10 8.28
C ALA A 278 -28.70 -0.09 8.84
N ALA A 279 -29.85 -0.42 8.25
CA ALA A 279 -30.64 -1.59 8.60
C ALA A 279 -29.93 -2.89 8.16
N PHE A 280 -29.39 -2.93 6.94
CA PHE A 280 -28.58 -4.03 6.44
C PHE A 280 -27.42 -4.33 7.40
N TYR A 281 -26.64 -3.31 7.77
CA TYR A 281 -25.48 -3.48 8.66
C TYR A 281 -25.87 -3.82 10.11
N ARG A 282 -26.97 -3.27 10.64
CA ARG A 282 -27.50 -3.70 11.96
C ARG A 282 -27.88 -5.18 11.97
N ASN A 283 -28.46 -5.67 10.88
CA ASN A 283 -28.81 -7.08 10.74
C ASN A 283 -27.58 -7.99 10.61
N GLN A 284 -26.42 -7.47 10.22
CA GLN A 284 -25.18 -8.27 10.15
C GLN A 284 -24.62 -8.63 11.53
N ILE A 285 -24.92 -7.88 12.60
CA ILE A 285 -24.38 -8.18 13.95
C ILE A 285 -24.89 -9.50 14.52
N GLY A 286 -26.11 -9.92 14.16
CA GLY A 286 -26.63 -11.24 14.54
C GLY A 286 -25.72 -12.39 14.07
N LEU A 287 -25.06 -12.22 12.92
CA LEU A 287 -24.17 -13.24 12.35
C LEU A 287 -22.97 -13.55 13.26
N LEU A 288 -22.55 -12.63 14.13
CA LEU A 288 -21.50 -12.90 15.11
C LEU A 288 -21.89 -14.07 16.05
N PHE A 289 -23.16 -14.17 16.41
CA PHE A 289 -23.70 -15.25 17.22
C PHE A 289 -24.15 -16.44 16.37
N ASP A 290 -24.88 -16.20 15.28
CA ASP A 290 -25.47 -17.26 14.44
C ASP A 290 -24.42 -18.11 13.72
N ARG A 291 -23.26 -17.52 13.41
CA ARG A 291 -22.13 -18.20 12.74
C ARG A 291 -21.00 -18.56 13.70
N THR A 292 -21.26 -18.51 15.00
CA THR A 292 -20.43 -19.12 16.04
C THR A 292 -21.09 -20.43 16.47
N ASP A 293 -20.33 -21.51 16.61
CA ASP A 293 -20.92 -22.78 17.07
C ASP A 293 -21.57 -22.61 18.45
N GLN A 294 -22.88 -22.84 18.52
CA GLN A 294 -23.68 -22.56 19.71
C GLN A 294 -23.27 -23.40 20.93
N THR A 295 -22.60 -24.53 20.71
CA THR A 295 -22.09 -25.40 21.78
C THR A 295 -21.05 -24.65 22.64
N ILE A 296 -20.32 -23.68 22.07
CA ILE A 296 -19.37 -22.85 22.83
C ILE A 296 -20.10 -22.08 23.93
N PHE A 297 -21.28 -21.51 23.65
CA PHE A 297 -22.06 -20.77 24.64
C PHE A 297 -22.63 -21.69 25.71
N VAL A 298 -23.05 -22.91 25.34
CA VAL A 298 -23.52 -23.93 26.30
C VAL A 298 -22.38 -24.32 27.26
N ILE A 299 -21.19 -24.61 26.72
CA ILE A 299 -20.00 -24.94 27.53
C ILE A 299 -19.62 -23.77 28.44
N ALA A 300 -19.64 -22.53 27.93
CA ALA A 300 -19.34 -21.34 28.72
C ALA A 300 -20.39 -21.10 29.82
N GLY A 301 -21.68 -21.26 29.53
CA GLY A 301 -22.78 -21.09 30.48
C GLY A 301 -22.73 -22.11 31.61
N LEU A 302 -22.57 -23.40 31.29
CA LEU A 302 -22.35 -24.45 32.29
C LEU A 302 -21.07 -24.20 33.09
N GLY A 303 -19.99 -23.82 32.41
CA GLY A 303 -18.73 -23.45 33.04
C GLY A 303 -18.88 -22.31 34.04
N LEU A 304 -19.72 -21.31 33.74
CA LEU A 304 -20.00 -20.19 34.64
C LEU A 304 -20.68 -20.67 35.92
N LEU A 305 -21.69 -21.54 35.83
CA LEU A 305 -22.36 -22.12 37.00
C LEU A 305 -21.36 -22.87 37.90
N PHE A 306 -20.52 -23.71 37.30
CA PHE A 306 -19.49 -24.45 38.04
C PHE A 306 -18.40 -23.53 38.60
N PHE A 307 -18.00 -22.50 37.87
CA PHE A 307 -17.05 -21.50 38.33
C PHE A 307 -17.57 -20.76 39.57
N LEU A 308 -18.82 -20.27 39.52
CA LEU A 308 -19.46 -19.61 40.66
C LEU A 308 -19.54 -20.53 41.88
N PHE A 309 -19.87 -21.80 41.67
CA PHE A 309 -19.83 -22.81 42.73
C PHE A 309 -18.40 -23.03 43.27
N GLY A 310 -17.40 -23.11 42.38
CA GLY A 310 -15.99 -23.26 42.73
C GLY A 310 -15.45 -22.08 43.54
N LEU A 311 -15.92 -20.85 43.27
CA LEU A 311 -15.48 -19.66 44.00
C LEU A 311 -15.73 -19.77 45.51
N PHE A 312 -16.78 -20.46 45.97
CA PHE A 312 -17.01 -20.71 47.40
C PHE A 312 -15.86 -21.46 48.08
N PHE A 313 -15.10 -22.26 47.32
CA PHE A 313 -13.99 -23.05 47.85
C PHE A 313 -12.60 -22.50 47.47
N ALA A 314 -12.53 -21.47 46.63
CA ALA A 314 -11.26 -20.92 46.18
C ALA A 314 -10.57 -20.10 47.27
N SER A 315 -9.28 -20.36 47.50
CA SER A 315 -8.42 -19.55 48.39
C SER A 315 -7.97 -18.23 47.77
N LYS A 316 -7.99 -18.11 46.44
CA LYS A 316 -7.54 -16.91 45.68
C LYS A 316 -8.68 -16.29 44.86
N ARG A 317 -9.86 -16.12 45.48
CA ARG A 317 -11.10 -15.63 44.81
C ARG A 317 -10.89 -14.36 43.99
N ARG A 318 -10.27 -13.33 44.58
CA ARG A 318 -10.02 -12.04 43.91
C ARG A 318 -9.24 -12.19 42.60
N ARG A 319 -8.22 -13.05 42.58
CA ARG A 319 -7.40 -13.31 41.38
C ARG A 319 -8.23 -13.99 40.29
N LEU A 320 -9.03 -14.99 40.64
CA LEU A 320 -9.91 -15.68 39.70
C LEU A 320 -10.96 -14.72 39.09
N ILE A 321 -11.53 -13.82 39.92
CA ILE A 321 -12.48 -12.80 39.47
C ILE A 321 -11.83 -11.82 38.47
N PHE A 322 -10.62 -11.34 38.76
CA PHE A 322 -9.90 -10.46 37.84
C PHE A 322 -9.56 -11.15 36.52
N TRP A 323 -9.18 -12.42 36.56
CA TRP A 323 -8.88 -13.17 35.36
C TRP A 323 -10.11 -13.39 34.48
N VAL A 324 -11.24 -13.84 35.05
CA VAL A 324 -12.47 -14.00 34.27
C VAL A 324 -12.96 -12.66 33.71
N ALA A 325 -12.86 -11.57 34.48
CA ALA A 325 -13.23 -10.23 34.03
C ALA A 325 -12.41 -9.79 32.81
N ALA A 326 -11.10 -10.08 32.79
CA ALA A 326 -10.25 -9.78 31.63
C ALA A 326 -10.76 -10.47 30.35
N PHE A 327 -11.09 -11.77 30.42
CA PHE A 327 -11.59 -12.51 29.25
C PHE A 327 -13.01 -12.09 28.85
N LEU A 328 -13.89 -11.78 29.81
CA LEU A 328 -15.23 -11.26 29.52
C LEU A 328 -15.16 -9.89 28.82
N LEU A 329 -14.24 -9.00 29.24
CA LEU A 329 -14.02 -7.72 28.58
C LEU A 329 -13.46 -7.88 27.17
N ILE A 330 -12.62 -8.90 26.93
CA ILE A 330 -12.15 -9.24 25.58
C ILE A 330 -13.32 -9.69 24.70
N VAL A 331 -14.17 -10.61 25.18
CA VAL A 331 -15.37 -11.04 24.45
C VAL A 331 -16.28 -9.86 24.14
N PHE A 332 -16.54 -9.02 25.16
CA PHE A 332 -17.33 -7.80 25.01
C PHE A 332 -16.73 -6.87 23.95
N TRP A 333 -15.42 -6.62 23.97
CA TRP A 333 -14.74 -5.80 22.97
C TRP A 333 -14.87 -6.38 21.56
N THR A 334 -14.67 -7.69 21.39
CA THR A 334 -14.79 -8.35 20.08
C THR A 334 -16.19 -8.31 19.49
N ALA A 335 -17.22 -8.09 20.31
CA ALA A 335 -18.59 -7.85 19.84
C ALA A 335 -18.91 -6.36 19.68
N LEU A 336 -18.45 -5.52 20.62
CA LEU A 336 -18.73 -4.09 20.64
C LEU A 336 -18.04 -3.35 19.48
N HIS A 337 -16.78 -3.62 19.20
CA HIS A 337 -16.03 -2.90 18.16
C HIS A 337 -16.66 -3.06 16.77
N PRO A 338 -17.00 -4.28 16.29
CA PRO A 338 -17.73 -4.43 15.05
C PRO A 338 -19.12 -3.78 15.09
N ALA A 339 -19.84 -3.86 16.22
CA ALA A 339 -21.14 -3.20 16.38
C ALA A 339 -21.05 -1.68 16.19
N MET A 340 -20.07 -1.02 16.82
CA MET A 340 -19.85 0.42 16.69
C MET A 340 -19.42 0.84 15.28
N ASN A 341 -18.59 0.01 14.62
CA ASN A 341 -18.14 0.26 13.24
C ASN A 341 -19.29 0.12 12.24
N LEU A 342 -20.13 -0.90 12.38
CA LEU A 342 -21.25 -1.18 11.47
C LEU A 342 -22.45 -0.25 11.69
N SER A 343 -22.61 0.29 12.90
CA SER A 343 -23.62 1.32 13.20
C SER A 343 -23.20 2.74 12.83
N ASN A 344 -21.99 2.94 12.29
CA ASN A 344 -21.36 4.25 12.07
C ASN A 344 -21.31 5.14 13.33
N THR A 345 -21.43 4.58 14.54
CA THR A 345 -21.42 5.38 15.78
C THR A 345 -20.03 5.88 16.10
N ILE A 346 -19.01 5.03 15.90
CA ILE A 346 -17.60 5.39 16.02
C ILE A 346 -16.85 4.67 14.90
N ILE A 347 -16.26 5.43 13.97
CA ILE A 347 -15.51 4.89 12.84
C ILE A 347 -14.01 5.01 13.13
N PHE A 348 -13.41 3.94 13.64
CA PHE A 348 -11.95 3.77 13.61
C PHE A 348 -11.61 2.31 13.29
N PHE A 349 -10.63 2.12 12.40
CA PHE A 349 -10.29 0.82 11.81
C PHE A 349 -11.55 0.10 11.28
N ARG A 350 -12.20 0.67 10.26
CA ARG A 350 -13.41 0.09 9.65
C ARG A 350 -13.11 -1.31 9.09
N HIS A 351 -14.03 -2.24 9.32
CA HIS A 351 -13.95 -3.61 8.81
C HIS A 351 -15.32 -4.08 8.34
N ASP A 352 -15.31 -4.91 7.31
CA ASP A 352 -16.51 -5.63 6.92
C ASP A 352 -16.73 -6.85 7.84
N PRO A 353 -18.00 -7.32 7.99
CA PRO A 353 -18.36 -8.43 8.87
C PRO A 353 -17.47 -9.67 8.73
N TYR A 354 -17.14 -10.06 7.49
CA TYR A 354 -16.34 -11.25 7.17
C TYR A 354 -14.86 -11.15 7.61
N ARG A 355 -14.38 -9.96 8.02
CA ARG A 355 -13.04 -9.76 8.63
C ARG A 355 -13.10 -9.63 10.15
N ALA A 356 -14.24 -9.30 10.74
CA ALA A 356 -14.29 -8.80 12.13
C ALA A 356 -14.91 -9.74 13.17
N PHE A 357 -15.56 -10.84 12.75
CA PHE A 357 -16.33 -11.68 13.67
C PHE A 357 -15.59 -12.92 14.20
N TRP A 358 -14.48 -13.32 13.60
CA TRP A 358 -13.77 -14.56 13.97
C TRP A 358 -13.11 -14.51 15.35
N GLN A 359 -12.73 -13.33 15.83
CA GLN A 359 -12.11 -13.12 17.15
C GLN A 359 -13.08 -13.50 18.28
N PHE A 360 -14.37 -13.22 18.07
CA PHE A 360 -15.41 -13.45 19.06
C PHE A 360 -15.51 -14.94 19.42
N THR A 361 -15.56 -15.82 18.42
CA THR A 361 -15.58 -17.28 18.62
C THR A 361 -14.39 -17.77 19.46
N ILE A 362 -13.17 -17.28 19.15
CA ILE A 362 -11.96 -17.64 19.89
C ILE A 362 -12.00 -17.11 21.34
N ALA A 363 -12.43 -15.86 21.53
CA ALA A 363 -12.55 -15.24 22.84
C ALA A 363 -13.60 -15.94 23.72
N SER A 364 -14.76 -16.31 23.16
CA SER A 364 -15.80 -17.08 23.85
C SER A 364 -15.29 -18.47 24.25
N GLY A 365 -14.55 -19.15 23.35
CA GLY A 365 -13.87 -20.40 23.68
C GLY A 365 -12.87 -20.25 24.83
N ALA A 366 -12.12 -19.15 24.87
CA ALA A 366 -11.17 -18.86 25.95
C ALA A 366 -11.88 -18.64 27.30
N VAL A 367 -13.01 -17.93 27.31
CA VAL A 367 -13.87 -17.81 28.51
C VAL A 367 -14.34 -19.17 28.98
N GLY A 368 -14.88 -20.01 28.08
CA GLY A 368 -15.31 -21.37 28.41
C GLY A 368 -14.16 -22.21 29.01
N ALA A 369 -12.99 -22.22 28.36
CA ALA A 369 -11.81 -22.92 28.85
C ALA A 369 -11.38 -22.44 30.24
N PHE A 370 -11.40 -21.12 30.46
CA PHE A 370 -11.04 -20.52 31.74
C PHE A 370 -11.99 -20.92 32.86
N LEU A 371 -13.30 -20.79 32.65
CA LEU A 371 -14.32 -21.04 33.66
C LEU A 371 -14.23 -22.48 34.19
N TRP A 372 -14.16 -23.44 33.27
CA TRP A 372 -13.97 -24.85 33.63
C TRP A 372 -12.61 -25.12 34.28
N GLY A 373 -11.53 -24.56 33.75
CA GLY A 373 -10.19 -24.71 34.33
C GLY A 373 -10.07 -24.15 35.74
N ALA A 374 -10.67 -23.00 36.01
CA ALA A 374 -10.72 -22.37 37.32
C ALA A 374 -11.53 -23.20 38.32
N PHE A 375 -12.67 -23.76 37.89
CA PHE A 375 -13.44 -24.70 38.71
C PHE A 375 -12.64 -25.97 39.03
N ILE A 376 -12.14 -26.65 37.99
CA ILE A 376 -11.37 -27.90 38.12
C ILE A 376 -10.15 -27.69 39.00
N SER A 377 -9.38 -26.62 38.79
CA SER A 377 -8.19 -26.34 39.60
C SER A 377 -8.53 -26.06 41.07
N THR A 378 -9.67 -25.43 41.35
CA THR A 378 -10.12 -25.17 42.73
C THR A 378 -10.57 -26.45 43.44
N VAL A 379 -11.29 -27.33 42.74
CA VAL A 379 -11.77 -28.61 43.29
C VAL A 379 -10.63 -29.61 43.41
N LEU A 380 -9.81 -29.77 42.36
CA LEU A 380 -8.67 -30.69 42.34
C LEU A 380 -7.54 -30.28 43.28
N ALA A 381 -7.39 -28.99 43.61
CA ALA A 381 -6.42 -28.56 44.63
C ALA A 381 -6.65 -29.21 46.00
N LYS A 382 -7.89 -29.66 46.30
CA LYS A 382 -8.20 -30.42 47.52
C LYS A 382 -7.62 -31.84 47.53
N PHE A 383 -7.21 -32.35 46.36
CA PHE A 383 -6.72 -33.72 46.15
C PHE A 383 -5.20 -33.79 45.85
N ASP A 384 -4.43 -32.70 46.04
CA ASP A 384 -3.02 -32.60 45.60
C ASP A 384 -1.98 -33.35 46.48
N ARG A 385 -2.41 -34.27 47.36
CA ARG A 385 -1.52 -35.05 48.26
C ARG A 385 -1.68 -36.56 48.06
N GLY A 386 -0.56 -37.27 47.91
CA GLY A 386 -0.52 -38.74 47.91
C GLY A 386 -1.32 -39.39 46.78
N ALA A 387 -2.06 -40.47 47.10
CA ALA A 387 -2.87 -41.24 46.15
C ALA A 387 -4.00 -40.42 45.47
N TRP A 388 -4.50 -39.38 46.14
CA TRP A 388 -5.54 -38.50 45.62
C TRP A 388 -5.12 -37.69 44.40
N ARG A 389 -3.81 -37.43 44.25
CA ARG A 389 -3.26 -36.76 43.06
C ARG A 389 -3.35 -37.66 41.82
N ILE A 390 -3.17 -38.96 42.01
CA ILE A 390 -3.33 -39.97 40.94
C ILE A 390 -4.81 -40.05 40.57
N PHE A 391 -5.71 -40.10 41.56
CA PHE A 391 -7.15 -40.10 41.31
C PHE A 391 -7.61 -38.87 40.49
N GLY A 392 -7.20 -37.66 40.90
CA GLY A 392 -7.53 -36.44 40.17
C GLY A 392 -6.96 -36.40 38.75
N PHE A 393 -5.75 -36.93 38.55
CA PHE A 393 -5.15 -37.08 37.23
C PHE A 393 -5.91 -38.10 36.35
N THR A 394 -6.24 -39.28 36.89
CA THR A 394 -7.02 -40.31 36.18
C THR A 394 -8.42 -39.81 35.82
N LEU A 395 -9.09 -39.09 36.73
CA LEU A 395 -10.38 -38.47 36.44
C LEU A 395 -10.30 -37.45 35.31
N ASN A 396 -9.27 -36.59 35.31
CA ASN A 396 -9.03 -35.62 34.24
C ASN A 396 -8.76 -36.32 32.89
N LEU A 397 -8.02 -37.43 32.90
CA LEU A 397 -7.78 -38.26 31.73
C LEU A 397 -9.06 -38.92 31.21
N LEU A 398 -9.90 -39.49 32.09
CA LEU A 398 -11.19 -40.09 31.71
C LEU A 398 -12.15 -39.06 31.11
N VAL A 399 -12.25 -37.87 31.71
CA VAL A 399 -13.03 -36.76 31.14
C VAL A 399 -12.47 -36.37 29.77
N SER A 400 -11.15 -36.29 29.64
CA SER A 400 -10.52 -35.97 28.35
C SER A 400 -10.86 -37.01 27.28
N LEU A 401 -10.80 -38.30 27.61
CA LEU A 401 -11.16 -39.40 26.71
C LEU A 401 -12.64 -39.38 26.35
N ALA A 402 -13.54 -39.10 27.31
CA ALA A 402 -14.97 -38.98 27.06
C ALA A 402 -15.28 -37.82 26.09
N LEU A 403 -14.63 -36.67 26.25
CA LEU A 403 -14.80 -35.53 25.35
C LEU A 403 -14.25 -35.82 23.95
N VAL A 404 -13.10 -36.51 23.85
CA VAL A 404 -12.57 -36.97 22.55
C VAL A 404 -13.52 -37.96 21.89
N LEU A 405 -14.14 -38.87 22.65
CA LEU A 405 -15.15 -39.79 22.15
C LEU A 405 -16.39 -39.06 21.63
N VAL A 406 -16.85 -38.01 22.33
CA VAL A 406 -17.96 -37.15 21.86
C VAL A 406 -17.61 -36.50 20.53
N ILE A 407 -16.38 -35.99 20.37
CA ILE A 407 -15.91 -35.42 19.09
C ILE A 407 -15.94 -36.52 18.03
N ALA A 408 -15.33 -37.68 18.30
CA ALA A 408 -15.23 -38.78 17.33
C ALA A 408 -16.59 -39.28 16.84
N ILE A 409 -17.58 -39.43 17.74
CA ILE A 409 -18.94 -39.87 17.40
C ILE A 409 -19.71 -38.78 16.63
N SER A 410 -19.57 -37.51 17.03
CA SER A 410 -20.34 -36.41 16.44
C SER A 410 -19.71 -35.81 15.18
N TYR A 411 -18.42 -36.12 14.93
CA TYR A 411 -17.58 -35.49 13.91
C TYR A 411 -18.22 -35.45 12.53
N ARG A 412 -18.70 -36.59 12.04
CA ARG A 412 -19.27 -36.71 10.70
C ARG A 412 -20.49 -35.80 10.52
N SER A 413 -21.44 -35.87 11.46
CA SER A 413 -22.65 -35.04 11.44
C SER A 413 -22.31 -33.55 11.48
N TRP A 414 -21.29 -33.17 12.26
CA TRP A 414 -20.86 -31.78 12.34
C TRP A 414 -20.26 -31.26 11.03
N ILE A 415 -19.38 -32.04 10.38
CA ILE A 415 -18.80 -31.67 9.08
C ILE A 415 -19.87 -31.59 7.98
N GLU A 416 -20.81 -32.54 7.94
CA GLU A 416 -21.93 -32.54 6.99
C GLU A 416 -22.84 -31.30 7.12
N ARG A 417 -22.86 -30.63 8.29
CA ARG A 417 -23.59 -29.37 8.51
C ARG A 417 -22.78 -28.12 8.14
N VAL A 418 -21.48 -28.09 8.45
CA VAL A 418 -20.67 -26.88 8.30
C VAL A 418 -20.28 -26.61 6.84
N ILE A 419 -19.90 -27.65 6.09
CA ILE A 419 -19.45 -27.46 4.68
C ILE A 419 -20.49 -26.71 3.83
N PRO A 420 -21.79 -27.09 3.83
CA PRO A 420 -22.82 -26.35 3.09
C PRO A 420 -22.97 -24.88 3.54
N GLN A 421 -22.78 -24.59 4.83
CA GLN A 421 -22.82 -23.21 5.34
C GLN A 421 -21.62 -22.38 4.90
N LEU A 422 -20.45 -23.01 4.73
CA LEU A 422 -19.30 -22.32 4.17
C LEU A 422 -19.56 -21.99 2.70
N GLU A 423 -20.10 -22.92 1.92
CA GLU A 423 -20.37 -22.74 0.49
C GLU A 423 -21.27 -21.53 0.20
N THR A 424 -22.30 -21.30 1.01
CA THR A 424 -23.21 -20.14 0.85
C THR A 424 -22.54 -18.80 1.14
N ASN A 425 -21.36 -18.78 1.77
CA ASN A 425 -20.66 -17.58 2.20
C ASN A 425 -19.26 -17.45 1.58
N THR A 426 -19.05 -18.07 0.42
CA THR A 426 -17.80 -18.01 -0.34
C THR A 426 -17.94 -17.13 -1.57
N GLU A 427 -16.81 -16.59 -2.04
CA GLU A 427 -16.71 -15.92 -3.33
C GLU A 427 -15.58 -16.53 -4.15
N PHE A 428 -15.75 -16.56 -5.46
CA PHE A 428 -14.70 -16.98 -6.37
C PHE A 428 -13.67 -15.87 -6.55
N SER A 429 -12.48 -16.25 -6.98
CA SER A 429 -11.46 -15.26 -7.31
C SER A 429 -11.94 -14.26 -8.38
N SER A 430 -11.51 -13.02 -8.23
CA SER A 430 -11.84 -11.94 -9.17
C SER A 430 -11.09 -12.06 -10.50
N ALA A 431 -9.99 -12.82 -10.54
CA ALA A 431 -9.12 -12.95 -11.69
C ALA A 431 -9.90 -13.33 -12.97
N PHE A 432 -9.70 -12.53 -14.01
CA PHE A 432 -10.25 -12.75 -15.33
C PHE A 432 -9.13 -12.95 -16.34
N PRO A 433 -9.17 -13.98 -17.19
CA PRO A 433 -10.30 -14.89 -17.41
C PRO A 433 -10.48 -15.93 -16.30
N GLU A 434 -11.72 -16.37 -16.07
CA GLU A 434 -12.03 -17.37 -15.03
C GLU A 434 -11.32 -18.71 -15.26
N ALA A 435 -10.85 -18.99 -16.48
CA ALA A 435 -9.97 -20.12 -16.80
C ALA A 435 -8.75 -20.20 -15.85
N LEU A 436 -8.20 -19.07 -15.42
CA LEU A 436 -7.11 -18.98 -14.43
C LEU A 436 -7.51 -19.54 -13.05
N SER A 437 -8.79 -19.48 -12.73
CA SER A 437 -9.36 -19.98 -11.48
C SER A 437 -9.91 -21.40 -11.62
N ILE A 438 -10.04 -21.92 -12.84
CA ILE A 438 -10.51 -23.28 -13.15
C ILE A 438 -9.33 -24.25 -13.32
N LYS A 439 -8.34 -23.85 -14.15
CA LYS A 439 -7.20 -24.66 -14.59
C LYS A 439 -5.96 -24.28 -13.79
N VAL A 440 -5.88 -24.80 -12.57
CA VAL A 440 -4.91 -24.33 -11.56
C VAL A 440 -3.69 -25.23 -11.38
N LYS A 441 -3.74 -26.45 -11.91
CA LYS A 441 -2.58 -27.36 -11.86
C LYS A 441 -1.46 -26.81 -12.72
N LYS A 442 -0.21 -27.10 -12.34
CA LYS A 442 0.98 -26.55 -12.97
C LYS A 442 1.02 -26.71 -14.50
N ASP A 443 0.68 -27.89 -15.01
CA ASP A 443 0.71 -28.19 -16.45
C ASP A 443 -0.46 -27.54 -17.22
N GLU A 444 -1.65 -27.53 -16.62
CA GLU A 444 -2.83 -26.85 -17.17
C GLU A 444 -2.58 -25.34 -17.25
N LEU A 445 -2.02 -24.77 -16.18
CA LEU A 445 -1.71 -23.35 -16.08
C LEU A 445 -0.60 -22.94 -17.07
N ALA A 446 0.39 -23.80 -17.33
CA ALA A 446 1.37 -23.56 -18.38
C ALA A 446 0.74 -23.46 -19.77
N THR A 447 -0.32 -24.23 -20.02
CA THR A 447 -1.10 -24.17 -21.26
C THR A 447 -1.93 -22.89 -21.31
N VAL A 448 -2.68 -22.58 -20.24
CA VAL A 448 -3.48 -21.36 -20.15
C VAL A 448 -2.63 -20.11 -20.33
N LYS A 449 -1.46 -20.02 -19.68
CA LYS A 449 -0.54 -18.87 -19.85
C LYS A 449 -0.23 -18.57 -21.31
N LYS A 450 0.04 -19.60 -22.13
CA LYS A 450 0.31 -19.42 -23.57
C LYS A 450 -0.90 -18.94 -24.35
N GLN A 451 -2.11 -19.30 -23.89
CA GLN A 451 -3.38 -18.88 -24.47
C GLN A 451 -3.84 -17.49 -24.00
N LEU A 452 -3.12 -16.81 -23.11
CA LEU A 452 -3.50 -15.48 -22.58
C LEU A 452 -2.69 -14.33 -23.18
N ILE A 453 -1.80 -14.62 -24.13
CA ILE A 453 -0.89 -13.64 -24.71
C ILE A 453 -1.10 -13.64 -26.22
N PRO A 454 -1.16 -12.46 -26.86
CA PRO A 454 -1.28 -12.39 -28.32
C PRO A 454 0.05 -12.76 -29.01
N SER A 455 -0.02 -13.15 -30.27
CA SER A 455 1.13 -13.60 -31.06
C SER A 455 2.26 -12.58 -31.21
N PHE A 456 1.98 -11.29 -31.04
CA PHE A 456 2.93 -10.19 -31.23
C PHE A 456 3.61 -9.68 -29.96
N MET A 457 3.25 -10.19 -28.77
CA MET A 457 3.71 -9.67 -27.48
C MET A 457 4.69 -10.63 -26.81
N ASP A 458 5.85 -10.12 -26.37
CA ASP A 458 6.67 -10.80 -25.36
C ASP A 458 6.20 -10.35 -23.97
N PRO A 459 5.54 -11.21 -23.17
CA PRO A 459 5.01 -10.86 -21.86
C PRO A 459 6.11 -10.60 -20.80
N ASN A 460 7.38 -10.80 -21.14
CA ASN A 460 8.52 -10.53 -20.25
C ASN A 460 9.38 -9.37 -20.72
N ASP A 461 8.96 -8.64 -21.77
CA ASP A 461 9.66 -7.44 -22.21
C ASP A 461 9.51 -6.30 -21.20
N LYS A 462 10.57 -6.07 -20.42
CA LYS A 462 10.66 -4.97 -19.44
C LYS A 462 10.91 -3.60 -20.05
N ASN A 463 11.04 -3.48 -21.38
CA ASN A 463 11.23 -2.18 -22.01
C ASN A 463 9.91 -1.43 -22.22
N PHE A 464 8.76 -2.06 -22.02
CA PHE A 464 7.44 -1.45 -22.17
C PHE A 464 6.49 -1.89 -21.06
N ARG A 465 5.40 -1.15 -20.90
CA ARG A 465 4.31 -1.48 -19.97
C ARG A 465 3.08 -1.98 -20.70
N LEU A 466 2.36 -2.87 -20.01
CA LEU A 466 0.95 -3.17 -20.30
C LEU A 466 0.05 -2.18 -19.54
N TYR A 467 -0.94 -1.61 -20.21
CA TYR A 467 -2.05 -0.94 -19.55
C TYR A 467 -3.32 -1.79 -19.62
N SER A 468 -4.02 -1.91 -18.50
CA SER A 468 -5.39 -2.44 -18.44
C SER A 468 -6.18 -1.60 -17.44
N ALA A 469 -7.39 -1.19 -17.83
CA ALA A 469 -8.34 -0.55 -16.93
C ALA A 469 -9.03 -1.55 -15.99
N ASP A 470 -8.90 -2.86 -16.24
CA ASP A 470 -9.59 -3.90 -15.48
C ASP A 470 -8.74 -4.44 -14.32
N ALA A 471 -9.22 -4.20 -13.10
CA ALA A 471 -8.62 -4.75 -11.89
C ALA A 471 -8.55 -6.29 -11.91
N ALA A 472 -9.48 -6.96 -12.59
CA ALA A 472 -9.52 -8.42 -12.74
C ALA A 472 -8.39 -8.96 -13.62
N VAL A 473 -7.77 -8.14 -14.48
CA VAL A 473 -6.55 -8.46 -15.22
C VAL A 473 -5.31 -8.09 -14.40
N ASN A 474 -5.35 -6.88 -13.82
CA ASN A 474 -4.24 -6.31 -13.05
C ASN A 474 -3.82 -7.17 -11.84
N ILE A 475 -4.76 -7.89 -11.21
CA ILE A 475 -4.48 -8.69 -10.02
C ILE A 475 -3.53 -9.88 -10.27
N TRP A 476 -3.52 -10.45 -11.47
CA TRP A 476 -2.82 -11.71 -11.76
C TRP A 476 -1.70 -11.58 -12.79
N TRP A 477 -1.65 -10.54 -13.61
CA TRP A 477 -0.66 -10.42 -14.70
C TRP A 477 0.77 -10.72 -14.21
N ASN A 478 1.19 -10.05 -13.15
CA ASN A 478 2.52 -10.23 -12.57
C ASN A 478 2.63 -11.48 -11.67
N ALA A 479 1.62 -12.32 -11.51
CA ALA A 479 1.81 -13.68 -11.00
C ALA A 479 2.50 -14.57 -12.04
N PHE A 480 2.41 -14.22 -13.33
CA PHE A 480 2.90 -15.06 -14.43
C PHE A 480 3.93 -14.41 -15.32
N PHE A 481 3.89 -13.09 -15.46
CA PHE A 481 4.65 -12.34 -16.45
C PHE A 481 5.52 -11.25 -15.81
N ASP A 482 6.65 -10.95 -16.43
CA ASP A 482 7.64 -9.98 -15.91
C ASP A 482 7.48 -8.57 -16.49
N MET A 483 6.67 -8.42 -17.55
CA MET A 483 6.31 -7.10 -18.08
C MET A 483 5.60 -6.28 -16.99
N PRO A 484 6.09 -5.07 -16.68
CA PRO A 484 5.44 -4.20 -15.72
C PRO A 484 4.12 -3.66 -16.26
N MET A 485 3.20 -3.33 -15.35
CA MET A 485 1.94 -2.67 -15.70
C MET A 485 2.03 -1.16 -15.42
N ALA A 486 1.43 -0.37 -16.30
CA ALA A 486 1.24 1.06 -16.09
C ALA A 486 0.28 1.32 -14.92
N ARG A 487 -0.70 0.42 -14.75
CA ARG A 487 -1.66 0.41 -13.63
C ARG A 487 -1.56 -0.91 -12.85
N GLY A 488 -1.36 -0.83 -11.55
CA GLY A 488 -1.34 -1.99 -10.67
C GLY A 488 -2.71 -2.33 -10.07
N TYR A 489 -2.78 -3.47 -9.37
CA TYR A 489 -3.98 -3.83 -8.59
C TYR A 489 -4.04 -3.11 -7.24
N VAL A 490 -2.91 -3.02 -6.53
CA VAL A 490 -2.81 -2.26 -5.27
C VAL A 490 -2.24 -0.90 -5.56
N ASP A 491 -3.01 0.13 -5.23
CA ASP A 491 -2.60 1.53 -5.34
C ASP A 491 -1.18 1.79 -4.80
N PRO A 492 -0.45 2.75 -5.37
CA PRO A 492 0.86 3.12 -4.87
C PRO A 492 0.76 3.65 -3.42
N PRO A 493 1.78 3.41 -2.57
CA PRO A 493 1.79 3.79 -1.16
C PRO A 493 2.10 5.29 -0.97
N ILE A 494 1.32 6.13 -1.65
CA ILE A 494 1.38 7.59 -1.63
C ILE A 494 -0.02 8.14 -1.35
N GLY A 495 -0.09 9.33 -0.75
CA GLY A 495 -1.35 10.00 -0.46
C GLY A 495 -2.10 10.40 -1.72
N THR A 496 -3.43 10.55 -1.63
CA THR A 496 -4.31 10.89 -2.78
C THR A 496 -3.85 12.13 -3.55
N GLN A 497 -3.35 13.16 -2.86
CA GLN A 497 -2.84 14.39 -3.48
C GLN A 497 -1.62 14.16 -4.39
N SER A 498 -0.92 13.03 -4.25
CA SER A 498 0.23 12.67 -5.08
C SER A 498 -0.11 11.68 -6.19
N ARG A 499 -1.38 11.29 -6.33
CA ARG A 499 -1.85 10.31 -7.34
C ARG A 499 -2.37 10.95 -8.63
N GLY A 500 -2.30 12.28 -8.75
CA GLY A 500 -2.85 13.05 -9.88
C GLY A 500 -2.39 12.55 -11.25
N GLY A 501 -1.12 12.14 -11.37
CA GLY A 501 -0.55 11.59 -12.59
C GLY A 501 -1.19 10.29 -13.08
N PHE A 502 -1.41 9.32 -12.18
CA PHE A 502 -2.08 8.06 -12.50
C PHE A 502 -3.57 8.24 -12.77
N PHE A 503 -4.22 9.12 -12.01
CA PHE A 503 -5.61 9.47 -12.28
C PHE A 503 -5.77 10.11 -13.67
N TRP A 504 -4.86 11.02 -14.02
CA TRP A 504 -4.82 11.66 -15.34
C TRP A 504 -4.58 10.63 -16.46
N LEU A 505 -3.67 9.68 -16.25
CA LEU A 505 -3.44 8.56 -17.17
C LEU A 505 -4.74 7.78 -17.43
N ASP A 506 -5.42 7.34 -16.36
CA ASP A 506 -6.62 6.51 -16.46
C ASP A 506 -7.74 7.22 -17.24
N ILE A 507 -8.05 8.48 -16.91
CA ILE A 507 -9.14 9.22 -17.55
C ILE A 507 -8.82 9.65 -18.99
N ALA A 508 -7.53 9.73 -19.36
CA ALA A 508 -7.09 10.07 -20.71
C ALA A 508 -7.04 8.87 -21.65
N ILE A 509 -7.09 7.64 -21.15
CA ILE A 509 -6.93 6.44 -21.97
C ILE A 509 -8.17 5.57 -21.98
N ALA A 510 -8.99 5.60 -20.92
CA ALA A 510 -10.16 4.75 -20.81
C ALA A 510 -11.48 5.52 -20.96
N ASN A 511 -12.39 4.94 -21.73
CA ASN A 511 -13.83 5.24 -21.70
C ASN A 511 -14.21 6.71 -21.98
N ASP A 512 -13.42 7.40 -22.81
CA ASP A 512 -13.62 8.81 -23.19
C ASP A 512 -13.84 9.75 -22.01
N SER A 513 -13.29 9.43 -20.83
CA SER A 513 -13.62 10.14 -19.59
C SER A 513 -13.28 11.63 -19.64
N LEU A 514 -12.16 12.03 -20.27
CA LEU A 514 -11.84 13.45 -20.46
C LEU A 514 -12.92 14.20 -21.26
N VAL A 515 -13.45 13.60 -22.33
CA VAL A 515 -14.47 14.23 -23.18
C VAL A 515 -15.84 14.16 -22.50
N ARG A 516 -16.23 12.97 -22.03
CA ARG A 516 -17.54 12.71 -21.44
C ARG A 516 -17.75 13.44 -20.12
N ASP A 517 -16.80 13.32 -19.19
CA ASP A 517 -16.97 13.77 -17.81
C ASP A 517 -16.40 15.18 -17.59
N PHE A 518 -15.25 15.48 -18.19
CA PHE A 518 -14.54 16.76 -18.01
C PHE A 518 -14.78 17.77 -19.13
N LYS A 519 -15.54 17.40 -20.17
CA LYS A 519 -15.90 18.26 -21.30
C LYS A 519 -14.70 18.87 -22.03
N ILE A 520 -13.58 18.14 -22.04
CA ILE A 520 -12.40 18.51 -22.82
C ILE A 520 -12.65 18.17 -24.28
N GLU A 521 -12.20 19.04 -25.20
CA GLU A 521 -12.29 18.78 -26.64
C GLU A 521 -11.52 17.51 -27.03
N GLU A 522 -12.03 16.77 -28.01
CA GLU A 522 -11.50 15.45 -28.39
C GLU A 522 -10.04 15.50 -28.83
N ASP A 523 -9.64 16.51 -29.61
CA ASP A 523 -8.25 16.69 -30.07
C ASP A 523 -7.28 16.92 -28.90
N ILE A 524 -7.71 17.73 -27.92
CA ILE A 524 -6.94 17.98 -26.69
C ILE A 524 -6.86 16.69 -25.86
N ALA A 525 -7.96 15.95 -25.72
CA ALA A 525 -7.99 14.68 -25.01
C ALA A 525 -7.08 13.63 -25.67
N PHE A 526 -7.08 13.55 -27.01
CA PHE A 526 -6.20 12.70 -27.79
C PHE A 526 -4.72 13.05 -27.56
N ASN A 527 -4.36 14.34 -27.62
CA ASN A 527 -3.00 14.80 -27.37
C ASN A 527 -2.54 14.51 -25.94
N ASN A 528 -3.42 14.67 -24.95
CA ASN A 528 -3.17 14.28 -23.56
C ASN A 528 -2.89 12.78 -23.44
N ALA A 529 -3.66 11.95 -24.14
CA ALA A 529 -3.47 10.51 -24.15
C ALA A 529 -2.11 10.13 -24.77
N LEU A 530 -1.76 10.68 -25.94
CA LEU A 530 -0.45 10.45 -26.56
C LEU A 530 0.71 10.89 -25.67
N PHE A 531 0.56 12.02 -24.98
CA PHE A 531 1.54 12.51 -24.02
C PHE A 531 1.79 11.49 -22.90
N LEU A 532 0.72 10.96 -22.31
CA LEU A 532 0.79 10.01 -21.21
C LEU A 532 1.25 8.61 -21.64
N ILE A 533 0.82 8.14 -22.81
CA ILE A 533 1.25 6.85 -23.39
C ILE A 533 2.76 6.80 -23.52
N ASP A 534 3.37 7.85 -24.06
CA ASP A 534 4.81 7.95 -24.19
C ASP A 534 5.49 8.07 -22.82
N TRP A 535 5.04 8.98 -21.94
CA TRP A 535 5.66 9.20 -20.63
C TRP A 535 5.65 7.95 -19.75
N TYR A 536 4.59 7.14 -19.79
CA TYR A 536 4.50 5.89 -19.04
C TYR A 536 5.12 4.68 -19.78
N GLY A 537 5.58 4.86 -21.02
CA GLY A 537 6.20 3.80 -21.83
C GLY A 537 5.24 2.66 -22.13
N ILE A 538 3.99 2.99 -22.45
CA ILE A 538 2.93 2.00 -22.72
C ILE A 538 3.10 1.49 -24.14
N GLY A 539 3.56 0.24 -24.27
CA GLY A 539 3.71 -0.43 -25.56
C GLY A 539 2.52 -1.33 -25.90
N TYR A 540 1.75 -1.71 -24.88
CA TYR A 540 0.67 -2.67 -25.01
C TYR A 540 -0.54 -2.27 -24.17
N PHE A 541 -1.72 -2.59 -24.69
CA PHE A 541 -2.98 -2.43 -23.99
C PHE A 541 -3.73 -3.76 -23.94
N GLU A 542 -4.39 -4.02 -22.83
CA GLU A 542 -5.57 -4.86 -22.78
C GLU A 542 -6.77 -3.90 -22.84
N GLY A 543 -7.44 -3.87 -24.00
CA GLY A 543 -8.43 -2.86 -24.35
C GLY A 543 -9.85 -3.20 -23.91
N GLY A 544 -9.98 -4.15 -22.99
CA GLY A 544 -11.24 -4.60 -22.42
C GLY A 544 -11.56 -6.04 -22.76
N ARG A 545 -12.48 -6.59 -21.96
CA ARG A 545 -12.92 -7.98 -22.04
C ARG A 545 -14.37 -8.11 -22.45
N GLU A 546 -14.67 -9.22 -23.12
CA GLU A 546 -16.03 -9.74 -23.26
C GLU A 546 -16.13 -11.09 -22.54
N GLY A 547 -17.09 -11.22 -21.62
CA GLY A 547 -17.22 -12.43 -20.81
C GLY A 547 -18.41 -12.40 -19.84
N SER A 548 -18.46 -13.38 -18.93
CA SER A 548 -19.64 -13.63 -18.07
C SER A 548 -19.96 -12.55 -17.02
N LYS A 549 -19.07 -11.57 -16.83
CA LYS A 549 -19.27 -10.43 -15.92
C LYS A 549 -19.59 -9.12 -16.65
N GLY A 550 -19.89 -9.17 -17.95
CA GLY A 550 -20.12 -7.99 -18.78
C GLY A 550 -18.82 -7.32 -19.26
N PRO A 551 -18.93 -6.32 -20.15
CA PRO A 551 -17.76 -5.62 -20.69
C PRO A 551 -17.09 -4.76 -19.61
N SER A 552 -15.76 -4.72 -19.63
CA SER A 552 -14.99 -3.72 -18.89
C SER A 552 -14.90 -2.41 -19.70
N PRO A 553 -14.58 -1.27 -19.06
CA PRO A 553 -14.34 -0.03 -19.80
C PRO A 553 -13.25 -0.25 -20.86
N GLY A 554 -13.59 0.02 -22.11
CA GLY A 554 -12.66 -0.07 -23.23
C GLY A 554 -11.71 1.14 -23.30
N LEU A 555 -10.83 1.09 -24.28
CA LEU A 555 -10.00 2.24 -24.65
C LEU A 555 -10.88 3.41 -25.11
N SER A 556 -10.42 4.63 -24.89
CA SER A 556 -11.06 5.83 -25.43
C SER A 556 -11.15 5.75 -26.96
N SER A 557 -12.30 6.15 -27.50
CA SER A 557 -12.63 6.05 -28.93
C SER A 557 -11.67 6.84 -29.79
N TYR A 558 -11.20 8.01 -29.34
CA TYR A 558 -10.20 8.81 -30.06
C TYR A 558 -8.84 8.12 -30.23
N LEU A 559 -8.49 7.12 -29.43
CA LEU A 559 -7.27 6.32 -29.65
C LEU A 559 -7.47 5.33 -30.80
N VAL A 560 -8.65 4.70 -30.85
CA VAL A 560 -8.99 3.70 -31.87
C VAL A 560 -9.23 4.37 -33.22
N ASN A 561 -10.01 5.46 -33.24
CA ASN A 561 -10.38 6.20 -34.45
C ASN A 561 -9.18 6.84 -35.15
N ASN A 562 -8.15 7.24 -34.38
CA ASN A 562 -6.92 7.82 -34.93
C ASN A 562 -5.83 6.77 -35.23
N HIS A 563 -6.17 5.47 -35.20
CA HIS A 563 -5.30 4.37 -35.64
C HIS A 563 -3.90 4.33 -35.01
N ILE A 564 -3.78 4.58 -33.71
CA ILE A 564 -2.47 4.60 -33.03
C ILE A 564 -1.86 3.20 -32.79
N PHE A 565 -2.62 2.14 -33.08
CA PHE A 565 -2.23 0.75 -32.86
C PHE A 565 -1.79 0.12 -34.18
N GLU A 566 -0.60 -0.49 -34.20
CA GLU A 566 -0.06 -1.15 -35.39
C GLU A 566 -0.56 -2.60 -35.53
N LYS A 567 -1.00 -3.20 -34.42
CA LYS A 567 -1.54 -4.56 -34.34
C LYS A 567 -2.55 -4.65 -33.21
N ASP A 568 -3.54 -5.50 -33.40
CA ASP A 568 -4.44 -5.94 -32.35
C ASP A 568 -4.76 -7.43 -32.54
N GLU A 569 -5.10 -8.11 -31.45
CA GLU A 569 -5.44 -9.53 -31.47
C GLU A 569 -6.43 -9.83 -30.35
N LEU A 570 -7.53 -10.49 -30.70
CA LEU A 570 -8.47 -11.05 -29.75
C LEU A 570 -7.98 -12.42 -29.31
N VAL A 571 -7.66 -12.55 -28.03
CA VAL A 571 -7.17 -13.80 -27.44
C VAL A 571 -8.32 -14.46 -26.69
N THR A 572 -8.67 -15.67 -27.11
CA THR A 572 -9.80 -16.43 -26.55
C THR A 572 -9.30 -17.58 -25.68
N THR A 573 -9.87 -17.69 -24.48
CA THR A 573 -9.78 -18.87 -23.62
C THR A 573 -11.18 -19.42 -23.31
N TYR A 574 -11.25 -20.57 -22.65
CA TYR A 574 -12.50 -21.29 -22.40
C TYR A 574 -12.64 -21.66 -20.93
N GLY A 575 -13.87 -21.54 -20.44
CA GLY A 575 -14.28 -21.90 -19.10
C GLY A 575 -14.72 -20.69 -18.31
N ALA A 576 -16.03 -20.57 -18.10
CA ALA A 576 -16.65 -19.44 -17.40
C ALA A 576 -17.54 -19.88 -16.24
N ILE A 577 -17.76 -18.96 -15.30
CA ILE A 577 -18.77 -19.11 -14.26
C ILE A 577 -19.94 -18.18 -14.60
N LEU A 578 -21.13 -18.74 -14.74
CA LEU A 578 -22.37 -18.00 -14.84
C LEU A 578 -22.99 -17.91 -13.44
N LYS A 579 -22.71 -16.82 -12.71
CA LYS A 579 -23.24 -16.61 -11.35
C LYS A 579 -24.64 -15.97 -11.36
N TRP A 580 -24.87 -15.03 -12.26
CA TRP A 580 -26.07 -14.18 -12.26
C TRP A 580 -27.06 -14.49 -13.39
N LEU A 581 -26.73 -15.44 -14.26
CA LEU A 581 -27.46 -15.74 -15.49
C LEU A 581 -28.18 -17.10 -15.45
N THR A 582 -28.10 -17.83 -14.34
CA THR A 582 -28.68 -19.17 -14.21
C THR A 582 -30.09 -19.09 -13.62
N ALA A 583 -31.00 -19.92 -14.13
CA ALA A 583 -32.37 -20.01 -13.62
C ALA A 583 -32.46 -20.44 -12.14
N SER A 584 -31.40 -21.09 -11.62
CA SER A 584 -31.31 -21.53 -10.23
C SER A 584 -30.75 -20.46 -9.28
N GLY A 585 -30.21 -19.35 -9.81
CA GLY A 585 -29.47 -18.34 -9.05
C GLY A 585 -28.16 -18.84 -8.46
N ARG A 586 -27.71 -20.05 -8.82
CA ARG A 586 -26.45 -20.64 -8.36
C ARG A 586 -25.37 -20.52 -9.43
N PRO A 587 -24.09 -20.37 -9.04
CA PRO A 587 -23.01 -20.37 -10.01
C PRO A 587 -22.91 -21.69 -10.77
N GLU A 588 -22.92 -21.62 -12.10
CA GLU A 588 -22.73 -22.77 -12.99
C GLU A 588 -21.42 -22.62 -13.76
N LEU A 589 -20.59 -23.67 -13.73
CA LEU A 589 -19.38 -23.76 -14.53
C LEU A 589 -19.76 -24.19 -15.95
N VAL A 590 -19.40 -23.39 -16.94
CA VAL A 590 -19.60 -23.68 -18.36
C VAL A 590 -18.22 -23.78 -19.03
N PRO A 591 -17.67 -24.99 -19.18
CA PRO A 591 -16.30 -25.20 -19.69
C PRO A 591 -16.07 -24.67 -21.09
N ASP A 592 -17.11 -24.70 -21.93
CA ASP A 592 -17.03 -24.36 -23.35
C ASP A 592 -17.37 -22.88 -23.63
N LEU A 593 -17.70 -22.08 -22.61
CA LEU A 593 -18.00 -20.66 -22.82
C LEU A 593 -16.68 -19.91 -23.11
N PRO A 594 -16.59 -19.20 -24.25
CA PRO A 594 -15.41 -18.42 -24.58
C PRO A 594 -15.31 -17.17 -23.69
N GLN A 595 -14.07 -16.76 -23.43
CA GLN A 595 -13.72 -15.53 -22.76
C GLN A 595 -12.61 -14.85 -23.52
N ASN A 596 -12.81 -13.57 -23.82
CA ASN A 596 -11.93 -12.85 -24.72
C ASN A 596 -11.19 -11.74 -23.98
N LEU A 597 -9.91 -11.60 -24.29
CA LEU A 597 -9.07 -10.45 -23.98
C LEU A 597 -8.64 -9.82 -25.30
N HIS A 598 -8.90 -8.51 -25.49
CA HIS A 598 -8.48 -7.82 -26.71
C HIS A 598 -7.18 -7.05 -26.44
N PHE A 599 -6.10 -7.47 -27.08
CA PHE A 599 -4.80 -6.82 -26.94
C PHE A 599 -4.48 -5.90 -28.11
N PHE A 600 -3.83 -4.79 -27.82
CA PHE A 600 -3.36 -3.83 -28.81
C PHE A 600 -1.87 -3.55 -28.61
N LYS A 601 -1.16 -3.32 -29.71
CA LYS A 601 0.23 -2.87 -29.73
C LYS A 601 0.31 -1.42 -30.23
N THR A 602 0.85 -0.55 -29.39
CA THR A 602 1.09 0.86 -29.74
C THR A 602 2.12 0.95 -30.85
N ALA A 603 1.86 1.76 -31.89
CA ALA A 603 2.87 2.04 -32.91
C ALA A 603 4.07 2.78 -32.29
N THR A 604 5.28 2.46 -32.75
CA THR A 604 6.52 2.95 -32.13
C THR A 604 6.70 4.47 -32.20
N GLU A 605 6.02 5.18 -33.11
CA GLU A 605 6.01 6.65 -33.13
C GLU A 605 5.26 7.29 -31.96
N TYR A 606 4.35 6.56 -31.28
CA TYR A 606 3.54 7.12 -30.18
C TYR A 606 4.04 6.77 -28.79
N THR A 607 4.94 5.81 -28.66
CA THR A 607 5.53 5.41 -27.37
C THR A 607 7.06 5.39 -27.44
N SER A 608 7.72 5.19 -26.31
CA SER A 608 9.16 4.99 -26.23
C SER A 608 9.50 4.10 -25.03
N PRO A 609 10.64 3.39 -25.06
CA PRO A 609 10.98 2.43 -24.01
C PRO A 609 11.00 3.03 -22.60
N ILE A 610 10.92 2.19 -21.57
CA ILE A 610 11.05 2.58 -20.15
C ILE A 610 12.43 3.18 -19.88
N LEU A 611 13.50 2.63 -20.48
CA LEU A 611 14.86 3.13 -20.33
C LEU A 611 15.51 3.29 -21.71
N TYR A 612 15.87 4.52 -22.08
CA TYR A 612 16.50 4.82 -23.36
C TYR A 612 17.35 6.09 -23.36
N PRO A 613 18.32 6.22 -24.29
CA PRO A 613 19.05 7.46 -24.52
C PRO A 613 18.23 8.41 -25.40
N THR A 614 18.24 9.70 -25.05
CA THR A 614 17.45 10.74 -25.70
C THR A 614 18.29 11.96 -26.08
N ASP A 615 17.94 12.54 -27.23
CA ASP A 615 18.42 13.86 -27.69
C ASP A 615 17.32 14.92 -27.62
N ALA A 616 16.17 14.59 -27.01
CA ALA A 616 15.10 15.55 -26.76
C ALA A 616 15.64 16.72 -25.92
N SER A 617 15.17 17.91 -26.24
CA SER A 617 15.54 19.10 -25.49
C SER A 617 15.15 18.98 -24.02
N ALA A 618 15.92 19.61 -23.15
CA ALA A 618 15.71 19.50 -21.71
C ALA A 618 15.69 20.89 -21.07
N VAL A 619 14.68 21.16 -20.27
CA VAL A 619 14.51 22.43 -19.54
C VAL A 619 14.45 22.16 -18.05
N VAL A 620 14.96 23.08 -17.23
CA VAL A 620 14.73 23.03 -15.79
C VAL A 620 13.44 23.78 -15.48
N VAL A 621 12.53 23.12 -14.77
CA VAL A 621 11.33 23.73 -14.22
C VAL A 621 11.51 23.88 -12.71
N VAL A 622 11.63 25.11 -12.23
CA VAL A 622 11.65 25.39 -10.80
C VAL A 622 10.24 25.70 -10.35
N SER A 623 9.66 24.78 -9.57
CA SER A 623 8.25 24.87 -9.18
C SER A 623 7.93 24.02 -7.96
N ALA A 624 6.94 24.46 -7.18
CA ALA A 624 6.22 23.60 -6.25
C ALA A 624 5.53 22.43 -6.97
N GLY A 625 4.98 21.48 -6.20
CA GLY A 625 4.27 20.30 -6.74
C GLY A 625 3.17 20.63 -7.74
N GLN A 626 2.25 21.52 -7.35
CA GLN A 626 1.09 21.88 -8.15
C GLN A 626 1.47 22.62 -9.44
N GLY A 627 2.34 23.64 -9.34
CA GLY A 627 2.77 24.40 -10.52
C GLY A 627 3.50 23.56 -11.57
N TYR A 628 4.22 22.51 -11.16
CA TYR A 628 4.81 21.58 -12.13
C TYR A 628 3.74 20.78 -12.87
N GLU A 629 2.70 20.30 -12.17
CA GLU A 629 1.56 19.62 -12.80
C GLU A 629 0.81 20.56 -13.75
N ASP A 630 0.64 21.83 -13.37
CA ASP A 630 -0.04 22.82 -14.20
C ASP A 630 0.66 22.97 -15.57
N LEU A 631 1.99 23.04 -15.55
CA LEU A 631 2.82 23.09 -16.75
C LEU A 631 2.75 21.82 -17.58
N LEU A 632 2.78 20.64 -16.95
CA LEU A 632 2.68 19.36 -17.66
C LEU A 632 1.35 19.22 -18.40
N ARG A 633 0.24 19.62 -17.77
CA ARG A 633 -1.10 19.61 -18.38
C ARG A 633 -1.21 20.57 -19.55
N LEU A 634 -0.57 21.74 -19.45
CA LEU A 634 -0.51 22.69 -20.55
C LEU A 634 0.25 22.09 -21.73
N ILE A 635 1.47 21.59 -21.55
CA ILE A 635 2.26 21.09 -22.69
C ILE A 635 1.68 19.79 -23.31
N ALA A 636 0.83 19.08 -22.56
CA ALA A 636 0.13 17.90 -23.05
C ALA A 636 -0.98 18.23 -24.07
N THR A 637 -1.44 19.48 -24.17
CA THR A 637 -2.45 19.88 -25.18
C THR A 637 -1.97 19.68 -26.61
N GLU A 638 -0.65 19.77 -26.82
CA GLU A 638 0.01 19.63 -28.12
C GLU A 638 0.92 18.40 -28.16
N ASN A 639 0.70 17.43 -27.26
CA ASN A 639 1.47 16.18 -27.15
C ASN A 639 2.99 16.45 -27.12
N ILE A 640 3.43 17.42 -26.31
CA ILE A 640 4.85 17.68 -26.07
C ILE A 640 5.39 16.63 -25.08
N ASN A 641 5.51 15.40 -25.57
CA ASN A 641 5.90 14.23 -24.81
C ASN A 641 7.43 14.10 -24.63
N SER A 642 7.88 12.99 -24.06
CA SER A 642 9.28 12.77 -23.70
C SER A 642 10.24 12.64 -24.89
N LYS A 643 9.73 12.52 -26.12
CA LYS A 643 10.50 12.61 -27.36
C LYS A 643 10.71 14.04 -27.86
N ARG A 644 9.99 15.02 -27.33
CA ARG A 644 10.08 16.44 -27.71
C ARG A 644 10.75 17.28 -26.62
N LEU A 645 10.33 17.10 -25.37
CA LEU A 645 10.81 17.90 -24.24
C LEU A 645 10.94 17.07 -22.96
N ILE A 646 12.02 17.28 -22.23
CA ILE A 646 12.26 16.75 -20.89
C ILE A 646 12.19 17.90 -19.87
N PRO A 647 11.06 18.09 -19.17
CA PRO A 647 10.91 19.13 -18.14
C PRO A 647 11.44 18.60 -16.79
N ALA A 648 12.67 18.96 -16.42
CA ALA A 648 13.32 18.56 -15.18
C ALA A 648 12.87 19.42 -13.99
N LYS A 649 12.14 18.83 -13.05
CA LYS A 649 11.64 19.51 -11.86
C LYS A 649 12.73 19.70 -10.81
N VAL A 650 12.80 20.90 -10.26
CA VAL A 650 13.58 21.26 -9.07
C VAL A 650 12.71 22.11 -8.15
N ASP A 651 12.77 21.88 -6.84
CA ASP A 651 11.90 22.60 -5.89
C ASP A 651 12.42 24.02 -5.59
N TYR A 652 13.74 24.19 -5.44
CA TYR A 652 14.37 25.46 -5.06
C TYR A 652 15.42 25.94 -6.09
N ILE A 653 15.39 27.23 -6.43
CA ILE A 653 16.36 27.84 -7.37
C ILE A 653 17.80 27.65 -6.86
N ASP A 654 18.02 27.90 -5.58
CA ASP A 654 19.35 27.95 -4.94
C ASP A 654 19.91 26.58 -4.49
N ASP A 655 19.22 25.50 -4.87
CA ASP A 655 19.74 24.11 -4.87
C ASP A 655 20.51 23.78 -6.16
N LEU A 656 20.44 24.65 -7.17
CA LEU A 656 21.17 24.51 -8.43
C LEU A 656 22.49 25.28 -8.39
N SER A 657 23.44 24.79 -9.19
CA SER A 657 24.67 25.49 -9.54
C SER A 657 24.61 25.98 -10.98
N LEU A 658 25.45 26.96 -11.32
CA LEU A 658 25.54 27.49 -12.68
C LEU A 658 25.88 26.39 -13.71
N ALA A 659 26.76 25.45 -13.34
CA ALA A 659 27.12 24.32 -14.21
C ALA A 659 25.93 23.38 -14.46
N GLN A 660 25.05 23.21 -13.47
CA GLN A 660 23.83 22.43 -13.65
C GLN A 660 22.82 23.15 -14.53
N LEU A 661 22.63 24.47 -14.36
CA LEU A 661 21.74 25.26 -15.22
C LEU A 661 22.17 25.19 -16.70
N LYS A 662 23.48 25.27 -16.97
CA LYS A 662 24.04 25.16 -18.31
C LYS A 662 23.87 23.79 -18.98
N ALA A 663 23.49 22.75 -18.23
CA ALA A 663 23.19 21.44 -18.82
C ALA A 663 21.81 21.38 -19.50
N PHE A 664 21.01 22.44 -19.36
CA PHE A 664 19.65 22.55 -19.89
C PHE A 664 19.54 23.69 -20.88
N ASP A 665 18.59 23.59 -21.81
CA ASP A 665 18.36 24.57 -22.88
C ASP A 665 17.71 25.86 -22.35
N ALA A 666 16.92 25.75 -21.28
CA ALA A 666 16.26 26.89 -20.64
C ALA A 666 15.83 26.59 -19.20
N VAL A 667 15.47 27.66 -18.49
CA VAL A 667 14.90 27.64 -17.14
C VAL A 667 13.47 28.18 -17.17
N ILE A 668 12.55 27.52 -16.48
CA ILE A 668 11.15 27.92 -16.35
C ILE A 668 10.87 28.08 -14.86
N LEU A 669 10.51 29.29 -14.45
CA LEU A 669 10.11 29.59 -13.08
C LEU A 669 8.60 29.79 -13.04
N HIS A 670 7.90 28.92 -12.33
CA HIS A 670 6.45 29.01 -12.16
C HIS A 670 6.09 28.47 -10.77
N GLN A 671 5.44 29.28 -9.92
CA GLN A 671 5.25 28.95 -8.50
C GLN A 671 6.56 28.47 -7.83
N TYR A 672 7.65 29.17 -8.15
CA TYR A 672 9.01 28.79 -7.76
C TYR A 672 9.30 29.12 -6.29
N LEU A 673 10.27 28.41 -5.71
CA LEU A 673 10.73 28.64 -4.34
C LEU A 673 12.24 28.91 -4.32
N TYR A 674 12.69 29.62 -3.28
CA TYR A 674 14.12 29.83 -2.98
C TYR A 674 14.31 29.88 -1.46
N LYS A 675 15.50 29.50 -0.97
CA LYS A 675 15.85 29.63 0.46
C LYS A 675 16.49 30.99 0.75
N ASN A 676 17.21 31.55 -0.21
CA ASN A 676 17.79 32.89 -0.16
C ASN A 676 17.58 33.64 -1.48
N GLN A 677 16.79 34.73 -1.45
CA GLN A 677 16.43 35.51 -2.63
C GLN A 677 17.66 36.02 -3.39
N LYS A 678 18.58 36.70 -2.69
CA LYS A 678 19.78 37.26 -3.31
C LYS A 678 20.62 36.18 -4.00
N LYS A 679 20.91 35.08 -3.30
CA LYS A 679 21.69 33.97 -3.86
C LYS A 679 21.00 33.36 -5.10
N ALA A 680 19.67 33.19 -5.04
CA ALA A 680 18.89 32.63 -6.13
C ALA A 680 18.92 33.52 -7.38
N PHE A 681 18.64 34.82 -7.23
CA PHE A 681 18.57 35.72 -8.39
C PHE A 681 19.94 36.17 -8.88
N ASP A 682 20.98 36.24 -8.03
CA ASP A 682 22.37 36.44 -8.48
C ASP A 682 22.83 35.28 -9.38
N LEU A 683 22.43 34.04 -9.05
CA LEU A 683 22.73 32.85 -9.86
C LEU A 683 22.01 32.93 -11.21
N LEU A 684 20.73 33.28 -11.23
CA LEU A 684 19.94 33.39 -12.45
C LEU A 684 20.41 34.54 -13.34
N GLU A 685 20.73 35.69 -12.75
CA GLU A 685 21.29 36.83 -13.49
C GLU A 685 22.59 36.44 -14.19
N LYS A 686 23.50 35.77 -13.46
CA LYS A 686 24.74 35.27 -14.05
C LYS A 686 24.48 34.27 -15.19
N TYR A 687 23.55 33.35 -14.99
CA TYR A 687 23.16 32.38 -16.02
C TYR A 687 22.63 33.08 -17.29
N VAL A 688 21.73 34.05 -17.15
CA VAL A 688 21.17 34.78 -18.31
C VAL A 688 22.24 35.63 -18.99
N ARG A 689 23.08 36.35 -18.24
CA ARG A 689 24.15 37.16 -18.85
C ARG A 689 25.12 36.34 -19.69
N GLU A 690 25.35 35.07 -19.33
CA GLU A 690 26.18 34.11 -20.05
C GLU A 690 25.43 33.34 -21.16
N GLY A 691 24.30 33.86 -21.65
CA GLY A 691 23.54 33.30 -22.78
C GLY A 691 22.32 32.44 -22.39
N GLY A 692 22.04 32.30 -21.10
CA GLY A 692 20.91 31.52 -20.60
C GLY A 692 19.55 32.11 -20.99
N LYS A 693 18.59 31.22 -21.24
CA LYS A 693 17.19 31.59 -21.51
C LYS A 693 16.30 31.25 -20.33
N ILE A 694 15.39 32.16 -19.96
CA ILE A 694 14.52 31.98 -18.80
C ILE A 694 13.10 32.51 -19.04
N PHE A 695 12.10 31.73 -18.62
CA PHE A 695 10.72 32.18 -18.45
C PHE A 695 10.43 32.39 -16.96
N ILE A 696 9.85 33.54 -16.60
CA ILE A 696 9.52 33.88 -15.21
C ILE A 696 8.04 34.25 -15.13
N ASP A 697 7.25 33.45 -14.42
CA ASP A 697 5.85 33.74 -14.16
C ASP A 697 5.64 34.22 -12.72
N THR A 698 5.28 35.50 -12.58
CA THR A 698 4.94 36.11 -11.29
C THR A 698 3.44 36.33 -11.12
N GLY A 699 2.60 35.90 -12.08
CA GLY A 699 1.15 36.01 -11.90
C GLY A 699 0.64 35.09 -10.79
N ALA A 700 1.30 33.96 -10.58
CA ALA A 700 1.13 33.13 -9.39
C ALA A 700 1.58 33.89 -8.13
N GLU A 701 1.09 33.51 -6.95
CA GLU A 701 1.43 34.18 -5.69
C GLU A 701 2.85 33.82 -5.22
N VAL A 702 3.85 34.59 -5.69
CA VAL A 702 5.26 34.49 -5.30
C VAL A 702 5.77 35.80 -4.70
N GLY A 703 6.96 35.77 -4.08
CA GLY A 703 7.52 36.97 -3.41
C GLY A 703 7.71 38.17 -4.34
N GLU A 704 7.89 37.94 -5.64
CA GLU A 704 8.09 38.96 -6.65
C GLU A 704 6.79 39.47 -7.30
N SER A 705 5.63 38.91 -6.95
CA SER A 705 4.33 39.34 -7.49
C SER A 705 3.94 40.75 -7.04
N GLU A 706 4.40 41.17 -5.86
CA GLU A 706 4.20 42.51 -5.31
C GLU A 706 5.46 42.95 -4.58
N SER A 707 6.34 43.67 -5.28
CA SER A 707 7.64 44.10 -4.75
C SER A 707 7.99 45.51 -5.22
N LYS A 708 8.59 46.30 -4.32
CA LYS A 708 9.09 47.65 -4.62
C LYS A 708 10.51 47.65 -5.20
N ASP A 709 11.23 46.55 -5.07
CA ASP A 709 12.62 46.42 -5.50
C ASP A 709 12.86 45.00 -6.02
N LEU A 710 12.63 44.82 -7.32
CA LEU A 710 12.82 43.56 -8.00
C LEU A 710 14.29 43.36 -8.40
N PRO A 711 14.80 42.11 -8.32
CA PRO A 711 16.14 41.76 -8.79
C PRO A 711 16.41 42.19 -10.23
N GLU A 712 17.70 42.32 -10.59
CA GLU A 712 18.08 42.93 -11.86
C GLU A 712 17.55 42.18 -13.09
N ILE A 713 17.36 40.87 -13.00
CA ILE A 713 16.82 40.02 -14.07
C ILE A 713 15.39 40.39 -14.53
N PHE A 714 14.57 41.00 -13.66
CA PHE A 714 13.20 41.38 -14.02
C PHE A 714 13.18 42.59 -14.95
N PRO A 715 12.19 42.71 -15.85
CA PRO A 715 12.16 43.77 -16.86
C PRO A 715 11.76 45.16 -16.34
N PHE A 716 11.46 45.30 -15.06
CA PHE A 716 11.09 46.55 -14.41
C PHE A 716 11.51 46.53 -12.93
N LYS A 717 11.44 47.67 -12.25
CA LYS A 717 11.93 47.82 -10.86
C LYS A 717 10.92 47.40 -9.79
N SER A 718 9.64 47.62 -10.01
CA SER A 718 8.58 47.24 -9.06
C SER A 718 7.37 46.63 -9.74
N SER A 719 6.74 45.68 -9.05
CA SER A 719 5.53 44.96 -9.45
C SER A 719 4.35 45.31 -8.55
N VAL A 720 3.16 45.32 -9.13
CA VAL A 720 1.89 45.40 -8.40
C VAL A 720 0.98 44.26 -8.83
N ARG A 721 0.28 43.64 -7.87
CA ARG A 721 -0.71 42.58 -8.11
C ARG A 721 -2.12 43.07 -7.80
N ARG A 722 -3.00 43.13 -8.79
CA ARG A 722 -4.40 43.56 -8.60
C ARG A 722 -5.35 43.01 -9.68
N GLY A 723 -6.65 43.07 -9.39
CA GLY A 723 -7.70 42.84 -10.39
C GLY A 723 -7.84 44.05 -11.32
N PHE A 724 -8.16 43.78 -12.59
CA PHE A 724 -8.33 44.78 -13.64
C PHE A 724 -9.68 44.62 -14.37
N GLY A 725 -10.69 44.06 -13.70
CA GLY A 725 -11.94 43.60 -14.28
C GLY A 725 -11.91 42.14 -14.75
N SER A 726 -13.09 41.63 -15.12
CA SER A 726 -13.32 40.23 -15.52
C SER A 726 -13.15 39.95 -17.02
N GLU A 727 -12.99 41.00 -17.84
CA GLU A 727 -12.84 40.90 -19.29
C GLU A 727 -11.45 41.33 -19.75
N TRP A 728 -10.99 40.74 -20.85
CA TRP A 728 -9.71 41.05 -21.49
C TRP A 728 -9.84 42.25 -22.43
N GLU A 729 -8.91 43.19 -22.33
CA GLU A 729 -8.65 44.25 -23.31
C GLU A 729 -7.19 44.16 -23.74
N LEU A 730 -6.89 43.07 -24.44
CA LEU A 730 -5.55 42.70 -24.86
C LEU A 730 -5.11 43.46 -26.11
N SER A 731 -3.87 43.96 -26.07
CA SER A 731 -3.15 44.51 -27.20
C SER A 731 -1.71 44.00 -27.17
N GLY A 732 -1.12 43.73 -28.32
CA GLY A 732 0.23 43.18 -28.37
C GLY A 732 0.74 43.02 -29.79
N GLU A 733 2.06 42.92 -29.91
CA GLU A 733 2.77 42.62 -31.16
C GLU A 733 4.05 41.83 -30.87
N GLY A 734 4.39 40.89 -31.75
CA GLY A 734 5.63 40.11 -31.64
C GLY A 734 5.46 38.65 -32.03
N ASP A 735 6.59 37.97 -32.22
CA ASP A 735 6.62 36.59 -32.71
C ASP A 735 5.97 35.59 -31.75
N LEU A 736 5.96 35.88 -30.44
CA LEU A 736 5.36 35.02 -29.42
C LEU A 736 3.84 34.93 -29.52
N ILE A 737 3.17 35.96 -30.02
CA ILE A 737 1.70 35.99 -30.20
C ILE A 737 1.28 35.72 -31.64
N LYS A 738 2.21 35.26 -32.48
CA LYS A 738 1.91 34.89 -33.86
C LYS A 738 0.96 33.68 -33.88
N ASP A 739 -0.06 33.77 -34.74
CA ASP A 739 -1.09 32.74 -34.93
C ASP A 739 -1.93 32.47 -33.66
N ILE A 740 -2.07 33.47 -32.78
CA ILE A 740 -2.88 33.42 -31.56
C ILE A 740 -4.06 34.38 -31.66
N ASN A 741 -5.26 33.88 -31.40
CA ASN A 741 -6.44 34.72 -31.25
C ASN A 741 -6.60 35.19 -29.80
N LEU A 742 -6.16 36.43 -29.53
CA LEU A 742 -6.25 37.05 -28.20
C LEU A 742 -7.70 37.17 -27.68
N GLY A 743 -8.70 37.16 -28.57
CA GLY A 743 -10.12 37.19 -28.18
C GLY A 743 -10.66 35.86 -27.65
N ASN A 744 -9.89 34.77 -27.74
CA ASN A 744 -10.30 33.44 -27.29
C ASN A 744 -9.71 33.06 -25.92
N PHE A 745 -9.09 34.00 -25.22
CA PHE A 745 -8.60 33.78 -23.86
C PHE A 745 -9.77 33.60 -22.90
N GLY A 746 -9.57 32.80 -21.85
CA GLY A 746 -10.55 32.58 -20.79
C GLY A 746 -10.79 33.87 -20.01
N PRO A 747 -11.97 34.07 -19.40
CA PRO A 747 -12.26 35.30 -18.66
C PRO A 747 -11.31 35.49 -17.46
N LEU A 748 -11.12 36.74 -17.04
CA LEU A 748 -10.32 37.09 -15.86
C LEU A 748 -11.11 36.87 -14.57
N ILE A 749 -11.57 35.65 -14.32
CA ILE A 749 -12.34 35.28 -13.14
C ILE A 749 -11.63 34.16 -12.36
N PHE A 750 -11.55 34.26 -11.05
CA PHE A 750 -11.06 33.21 -10.17
C PHE A 750 -11.94 33.09 -8.94
N ASN A 751 -12.59 31.93 -8.75
CA ASN A 751 -13.52 31.70 -7.63
C ASN A 751 -14.56 32.82 -7.47
N GLU A 752 -15.22 33.20 -8.57
CA GLU A 752 -16.22 34.29 -8.64
C GLU A 752 -15.66 35.72 -8.45
N ASP A 753 -14.39 35.88 -8.08
CA ASP A 753 -13.69 37.16 -7.99
C ASP A 753 -12.89 37.49 -9.27
N GLU A 754 -12.40 38.73 -9.37
CA GLU A 754 -11.48 39.12 -10.44
C GLU A 754 -10.15 38.35 -10.36
N TRP A 755 -9.70 37.84 -11.51
CA TRP A 755 -8.35 37.29 -11.64
C TRP A 755 -7.31 38.39 -11.46
N LYS A 756 -6.41 38.19 -10.50
CA LYS A 756 -5.36 39.15 -10.21
C LYS A 756 -4.20 38.98 -11.18
N LEU A 757 -3.86 40.05 -11.89
CA LEU A 757 -2.70 40.13 -12.75
C LEU A 757 -1.57 40.86 -12.04
N VAL A 758 -0.34 40.53 -12.42
CA VAL A 758 0.85 41.31 -12.05
C VAL A 758 1.25 42.19 -13.22
N SER A 759 1.60 43.44 -12.93
CA SER A 759 2.12 44.36 -13.93
C SER A 759 3.19 45.27 -13.35
N ALA A 760 3.92 45.95 -14.22
CA ALA A 760 4.91 46.95 -13.85
C ALA A 760 4.21 48.19 -13.27
N GLU A 761 4.67 48.64 -12.11
CA GLU A 761 4.20 49.90 -11.51
C GLU A 761 5.02 51.11 -12.03
N ASN A 762 6.26 50.87 -12.43
CA ASN A 762 7.18 51.84 -13.01
C ASN A 762 7.49 51.51 -14.49
N GLY A 763 8.26 52.38 -15.16
CA GLY A 763 8.74 52.13 -16.52
C GLY A 763 9.59 50.86 -16.65
N LEU A 764 9.65 50.33 -17.87
CA LEU A 764 10.47 49.18 -18.22
C LEU A 764 11.96 49.55 -18.21
N LYS A 765 12.81 48.58 -17.87
CA LYS A 765 14.27 48.68 -17.96
C LYS A 765 14.74 48.56 -19.40
N ASP A 766 15.97 49.00 -19.66
CA ASP A 766 16.62 48.86 -20.95
C ASP A 766 16.65 47.41 -21.44
N GLY A 767 16.42 47.26 -22.75
CA GLY A 767 16.36 45.96 -23.44
C GLY A 767 15.03 45.22 -23.29
N ALA A 768 14.03 45.78 -22.60
CA ALA A 768 12.70 45.19 -22.45
C ALA A 768 11.71 45.68 -23.53
N LYS A 769 10.89 44.75 -24.03
CA LYS A 769 9.83 44.96 -25.03
C LYS A 769 8.52 44.36 -24.52
N VAL A 770 7.44 45.14 -24.53
CA VAL A 770 6.09 44.63 -24.23
C VAL A 770 5.64 43.75 -25.39
N ILE A 771 5.24 42.52 -25.07
CA ILE A 771 4.66 41.57 -26.03
C ILE A 771 3.14 41.60 -25.94
N LEU A 772 2.61 41.66 -24.71
CA LEU A 772 1.19 41.71 -24.44
C LEU A 772 0.89 42.71 -23.32
N ALA A 773 -0.12 43.54 -23.53
CA ALA A 773 -0.64 44.50 -22.56
C ALA A 773 -2.16 44.35 -22.40
N HIS A 774 -2.63 44.46 -21.17
CA HIS A 774 -4.06 44.52 -20.81
C HIS A 774 -4.39 45.93 -20.33
N LYS A 775 -5.32 46.63 -21.00
CA LYS A 775 -5.65 48.04 -20.68
C LYS A 775 -4.41 48.95 -20.63
N GLY A 776 -3.47 48.72 -21.55
CA GLY A 776 -2.18 49.45 -21.61
C GLY A 776 -1.13 49.04 -20.56
N MET A 777 -1.46 48.13 -19.63
CA MET A 777 -0.54 47.61 -18.62
C MET A 777 0.21 46.37 -19.13
N PRO A 778 1.55 46.30 -19.08
CA PRO A 778 2.30 45.13 -19.53
C PRO A 778 1.96 43.87 -18.72
N VAL A 779 1.61 42.78 -19.39
CA VAL A 779 1.32 41.48 -18.76
C VAL A 779 2.19 40.33 -19.31
N LEU A 780 2.87 40.57 -20.44
CA LEU A 780 3.93 39.72 -20.97
C LEU A 780 5.03 40.61 -21.55
N VAL A 781 6.26 40.44 -21.09
CA VAL A 781 7.41 41.26 -21.48
C VAL A 781 8.60 40.37 -21.81
N GLU A 782 9.26 40.66 -22.92
CA GLU A 782 10.52 40.06 -23.30
C GLU A 782 11.67 41.03 -22.97
N ARG A 783 12.80 40.54 -22.47
CA ARG A 783 13.99 41.36 -22.22
C ARG A 783 15.26 40.62 -22.58
N ASN A 784 16.14 41.28 -23.33
CA ASN A 784 17.51 40.81 -23.54
C ASN A 784 18.41 41.34 -22.42
N LEU A 785 19.18 40.45 -21.79
CA LEU A 785 20.09 40.79 -20.69
C LEU A 785 21.43 40.08 -20.88
N GLY A 786 22.48 40.83 -21.21
CA GLY A 786 23.73 40.24 -21.66
C GLY A 786 23.52 39.48 -22.97
N GLU A 787 23.96 38.23 -23.04
CA GLU A 787 23.78 37.36 -24.21
C GLU A 787 22.49 36.52 -24.16
N GLY A 788 21.73 36.60 -23.06
CA GLY A 788 20.54 35.78 -22.83
C GLY A 788 19.22 36.54 -22.93
N THR A 789 18.13 35.79 -22.77
CA THR A 789 16.75 36.27 -22.94
C THR A 789 15.89 35.90 -21.74
N VAL A 790 15.11 36.87 -21.26
CA VAL A 790 14.11 36.74 -20.20
C VAL A 790 12.73 36.99 -20.79
N VAL A 791 11.83 36.02 -20.67
CA VAL A 791 10.39 36.23 -20.93
C VAL A 791 9.67 36.22 -19.59
N TRP A 792 9.04 37.33 -19.25
CA TRP A 792 8.31 37.50 -18.00
C TRP A 792 6.80 37.55 -18.25
N SER A 793 6.02 36.84 -17.44
CA SER A 793 4.55 36.86 -17.46
C SER A 793 3.98 37.25 -16.09
N GLY A 794 2.99 38.14 -16.11
CA GLY A 794 2.18 38.51 -14.96
C GLY A 794 0.81 37.84 -14.90
N ILE A 795 0.55 36.83 -15.75
CA ILE A 795 -0.79 36.27 -15.96
C ILE A 795 -1.08 35.05 -15.06
N ASN A 796 -0.07 34.26 -14.70
CA ASN A 796 -0.21 32.89 -14.20
C ASN A 796 -0.70 31.93 -15.31
N LEU A 797 -0.01 31.97 -16.45
CA LEU A 797 -0.49 31.43 -17.74
C LEU A 797 -0.83 29.94 -17.67
N ALA A 798 0.01 29.12 -17.01
CA ALA A 798 -0.23 27.69 -16.91
C ALA A 798 -1.47 27.35 -16.09
N TYR A 799 -1.69 28.07 -14.98
CA TYR A 799 -2.85 27.86 -14.13
C TYR A 799 -4.13 28.42 -14.76
N HIS A 800 -4.05 29.56 -15.45
CA HIS A 800 -5.16 30.15 -16.19
C HIS A 800 -5.66 29.20 -17.29
N TYR A 801 -4.73 28.64 -18.07
CA TYR A 801 -5.04 27.58 -19.03
C TYR A 801 -5.75 26.40 -18.35
N ASN A 802 -5.29 25.97 -17.17
CA ASN A 802 -5.91 24.83 -16.50
C ASN A 802 -7.32 25.08 -15.99
N GLN A 803 -7.70 26.34 -15.77
CA GLN A 803 -9.09 26.68 -15.44
C GLN A 803 -9.99 26.74 -16.67
N TYR A 804 -9.51 27.32 -17.77
CA TYR A 804 -10.39 27.64 -18.92
C TYR A 804 -10.22 26.75 -20.14
N LYS A 805 -9.11 26.00 -20.21
CA LYS A 805 -8.78 25.06 -21.28
C LYS A 805 -8.81 25.69 -22.67
N ARG A 806 -8.37 26.95 -22.79
CA ARG A 806 -8.29 27.68 -24.07
C ARG A 806 -6.99 27.35 -24.80
N ASP A 807 -7.13 26.86 -26.02
CA ASP A 807 -6.00 26.42 -26.85
C ASP A 807 -5.02 27.57 -27.19
N ASP A 808 -5.54 28.77 -27.46
CA ASP A 808 -4.73 29.97 -27.74
C ASP A 808 -3.78 30.35 -26.58
N GLU A 809 -4.16 30.08 -25.33
CA GLU A 809 -3.30 30.30 -24.16
C GLU A 809 -2.17 29.26 -24.08
N ALA A 810 -2.48 28.00 -24.40
CA ALA A 810 -1.47 26.95 -24.47
C ALA A 810 -0.47 27.24 -25.60
N LYS A 811 -0.94 27.65 -26.77
CA LYS A 811 -0.12 28.06 -27.92
C LYS A 811 0.85 29.19 -27.58
N LEU A 812 0.42 30.18 -26.78
CA LEU A 812 1.28 31.27 -26.30
C LEU A 812 2.49 30.72 -25.53
N PHE A 813 2.25 29.83 -24.57
CA PHE A 813 3.34 29.23 -23.81
C PHE A 813 4.23 28.33 -24.68
N ILE A 814 3.64 27.63 -25.66
CA ILE A 814 4.40 26.77 -26.58
C ILE A 814 5.28 27.60 -27.51
N ASN A 815 4.84 28.78 -27.95
CA ASN A 815 5.68 29.71 -28.70
C ASN A 815 6.89 30.18 -27.87
N ILE A 816 6.71 30.44 -26.57
CA ILE A 816 7.82 30.72 -25.63
C ILE A 816 8.79 29.54 -25.58
N LEU A 817 8.29 28.31 -25.46
CA LEU A 817 9.15 27.11 -25.48
C LEU A 817 9.91 26.94 -26.79
N LYS A 818 9.26 27.19 -27.94
CA LYS A 818 9.91 27.11 -29.27
C LYS A 818 11.02 28.15 -29.46
N GLN A 819 10.87 29.32 -28.86
CA GLN A 819 11.93 30.33 -28.85
C GLN A 819 13.14 29.86 -28.02
N PHE A 820 12.88 29.13 -26.94
CA PHE A 820 13.91 28.65 -26.05
C PHE A 820 14.63 27.42 -26.58
N THR A 821 13.89 26.50 -27.19
CA THR A 821 14.40 25.19 -27.55
C THR A 821 13.70 24.57 -28.76
N SER A 822 14.28 23.52 -29.35
CA SER A 822 13.62 22.70 -30.37
C SER A 822 12.58 21.79 -29.71
N LEU A 823 11.37 21.75 -30.29
CA LEU A 823 10.29 20.82 -29.91
C LEU A 823 10.05 19.74 -30.99
N ASP A 824 11.03 19.55 -31.87
CA ASP A 824 10.98 18.52 -32.91
C ASP A 824 11.01 17.14 -32.26
N VAL A 825 10.27 16.20 -32.84
CA VAL A 825 10.28 14.80 -32.38
C VAL A 825 11.69 14.22 -32.54
N LYS A 826 12.31 13.83 -31.44
CA LYS A 826 13.58 13.09 -31.43
C LYS A 826 13.29 11.61 -31.23
N LYS A 827 13.72 10.78 -32.19
CA LYS A 827 13.58 9.32 -32.07
C LYS A 827 14.50 8.80 -30.96
N PRO A 828 14.04 7.84 -30.13
CA PRO A 828 14.90 7.16 -29.18
C PRO A 828 16.16 6.60 -29.86
N LEU A 829 17.32 6.81 -29.24
CA LEU A 829 18.58 6.30 -29.78
C LEU A 829 18.71 4.80 -29.50
N VAL A 830 19.39 4.09 -30.39
CA VAL A 830 19.63 2.65 -30.23
C VAL A 830 20.51 2.40 -29.02
N ALA A 831 20.06 1.51 -28.13
CA ALA A 831 20.78 1.09 -26.95
C ALA A 831 20.42 -0.35 -26.58
N LYS A 832 21.31 -0.99 -25.82
CA LYS A 832 21.09 -2.30 -25.22
C LYS A 832 20.83 -2.14 -23.73
N THR A 833 19.63 -2.51 -23.30
CA THR A 833 19.24 -2.51 -21.89
C THR A 833 19.35 -3.92 -21.30
N LYS A 834 19.91 -4.02 -20.09
CA LYS A 834 20.01 -5.24 -19.30
C LYS A 834 19.34 -5.01 -17.94
N TRP A 835 18.18 -5.63 -17.77
CA TRP A 835 17.43 -5.67 -16.52
C TRP A 835 18.01 -6.79 -15.63
N ILE A 836 18.97 -6.46 -14.76
CA ILE A 836 19.63 -7.46 -13.91
C ILE A 836 18.70 -7.88 -12.78
N LYS A 837 18.06 -6.90 -12.15
CA LYS A 837 17.05 -7.04 -11.09
C LYS A 837 16.34 -5.69 -10.91
N PRO A 838 15.22 -5.62 -10.18
CA PRO A 838 14.47 -4.37 -10.00
C PRO A 838 15.34 -3.21 -9.48
N GLU A 839 16.32 -3.50 -8.61
CA GLU A 839 17.22 -2.48 -8.07
C GLU A 839 18.45 -2.17 -8.94
N LYS A 840 18.64 -2.85 -10.09
CA LYS A 840 19.83 -2.66 -10.92
C LYS A 840 19.55 -2.86 -12.40
N VAL A 841 19.72 -1.78 -13.17
CA VAL A 841 19.56 -1.77 -14.62
C VAL A 841 20.78 -1.15 -15.27
N ILE A 842 21.24 -1.75 -16.37
CA ILE A 842 22.38 -1.25 -17.14
C ILE A 842 21.91 -0.94 -18.56
N LEU A 843 22.29 0.23 -19.07
CA LEU A 843 22.12 0.62 -20.47
C LEU A 843 23.49 0.85 -21.11
N GLU A 844 23.67 0.33 -22.33
CA GLU A 844 24.87 0.49 -23.15
C GLU A 844 24.47 1.11 -24.50
N THR A 845 25.16 2.18 -24.92
CA THR A 845 24.96 2.82 -26.24
C THR A 845 26.28 3.29 -26.84
N GLU A 846 26.39 3.20 -28.17
CA GLU A 846 27.55 3.64 -28.94
C GLU A 846 27.48 5.15 -29.28
N LYS A 847 26.32 5.77 -29.12
CA LYS A 847 26.12 7.19 -29.37
C LYS A 847 26.38 8.01 -28.11
N ALA A 848 26.67 9.29 -28.28
CA ALA A 848 26.73 10.27 -27.19
C ALA A 848 25.39 11.01 -27.14
N PRO A 849 24.39 10.52 -26.39
CA PRO A 849 23.09 11.16 -26.29
C PRO A 849 23.20 12.41 -25.43
N ARG A 850 22.25 13.33 -25.57
CA ARG A 850 22.10 14.46 -24.64
C ARG A 850 21.85 14.01 -23.19
N GLY A 851 21.05 12.96 -23.01
CA GLY A 851 20.71 12.42 -21.70
C GLY A 851 20.14 11.01 -21.78
N ILE A 852 19.91 10.43 -20.61
CA ILE A 852 19.25 9.13 -20.43
C ILE A 852 17.95 9.35 -19.68
N LEU A 853 16.84 8.86 -20.23
CA LEU A 853 15.54 8.84 -19.57
C LEU A 853 15.24 7.45 -19.05
N PHE A 854 14.87 7.36 -17.78
CA PHE A 854 14.44 6.14 -17.12
C PHE A 854 13.08 6.37 -16.43
N LYS A 855 12.03 5.81 -17.03
CA LYS A 855 10.62 5.94 -16.64
C LYS A 855 10.24 5.05 -15.46
N GLU A 856 11.11 4.88 -14.48
CA GLU A 856 10.81 4.34 -13.15
C GLU A 856 10.82 5.49 -12.13
N GLU A 857 10.00 5.40 -11.09
CA GLU A 857 9.83 6.50 -10.13
C GLU A 857 11.14 6.79 -9.35
N ALA A 858 11.53 8.07 -9.36
CA ALA A 858 12.76 8.62 -8.83
C ALA A 858 12.74 8.80 -7.30
N TYR A 859 12.32 7.77 -6.56
CA TYR A 859 12.42 7.79 -5.10
C TYR A 859 13.87 7.88 -4.65
N GLU A 860 14.08 8.55 -3.51
CA GLU A 860 15.39 8.59 -2.86
C GLU A 860 15.93 7.17 -2.62
N GLY A 861 17.22 6.99 -2.89
CA GLY A 861 17.91 5.69 -2.83
C GLY A 861 18.40 5.21 -4.20
N TRP A 862 17.89 5.79 -5.30
CA TRP A 862 18.47 5.64 -6.64
C TRP A 862 19.78 6.40 -6.77
N GLY A 863 20.75 5.78 -7.44
CA GLY A 863 21.96 6.42 -7.93
C GLY A 863 22.22 6.04 -9.38
N ALA A 864 22.79 6.97 -10.14
CA ALA A 864 23.16 6.76 -11.53
C ALA A 864 24.67 6.93 -11.70
N LYS A 865 25.28 6.07 -12.51
CA LYS A 865 26.69 6.17 -12.91
C LYS A 865 26.84 6.10 -14.41
N ILE A 866 27.55 7.06 -15.00
CA ILE A 866 27.97 7.04 -16.40
C ILE A 866 29.45 6.73 -16.45
N ASN A 867 29.84 5.64 -17.12
CA ASN A 867 31.23 5.17 -17.23
C ASN A 867 31.94 5.11 -15.86
N GLY A 868 31.20 4.68 -14.82
CA GLY A 868 31.68 4.55 -13.44
C GLY A 868 31.63 5.84 -12.60
N LYS A 869 31.42 7.01 -13.20
CA LYS A 869 31.30 8.31 -12.49
C LYS A 869 29.86 8.58 -12.09
N SER A 870 29.66 9.01 -10.84
CA SER A 870 28.33 9.36 -10.33
C SER A 870 27.76 10.56 -11.07
N GLN A 871 26.46 10.51 -11.37
CA GLN A 871 25.73 11.60 -12.01
C GLN A 871 24.49 11.98 -11.20
N PRO A 872 24.06 13.26 -11.24
CA PRO A 872 22.80 13.68 -10.64
C PRO A 872 21.62 13.08 -11.41
N ILE A 873 20.55 12.77 -10.68
CA ILE A 873 19.26 12.34 -11.23
C ILE A 873 18.28 13.49 -11.05
N TYR A 874 17.64 13.91 -12.13
CA TYR A 874 16.58 14.91 -12.13
C TYR A 874 15.21 14.23 -12.25
N LYS A 875 14.23 14.75 -11.51
CA LYS A 875 12.85 14.24 -11.52
C LYS A 875 12.10 14.84 -12.72
N VAL A 876 11.41 14.02 -13.51
CA VAL A 876 10.74 14.45 -14.75
C VAL A 876 9.40 13.75 -14.95
N GLY A 877 8.49 14.35 -15.72
CA GLY A 877 7.27 13.69 -16.19
C GLY A 877 6.12 13.61 -15.18
N PRO A 878 4.97 13.06 -15.60
CA PRO A 878 3.67 13.18 -14.92
C PRO A 878 3.44 12.13 -13.83
N THR A 879 4.46 11.80 -13.02
CA THR A 879 4.31 10.87 -11.87
C THR A 879 4.90 11.44 -10.59
N PHE A 880 4.71 10.76 -9.47
CA PHE A 880 5.25 11.17 -8.18
C PHE A 880 6.28 10.17 -7.63
N PRO A 881 7.52 10.58 -7.29
CA PRO A 881 8.03 11.95 -7.31
C PRO A 881 8.48 12.45 -8.69
N GLY A 882 8.29 11.64 -9.73
CA GLY A 882 8.74 11.87 -11.11
C GLY A 882 9.57 10.68 -11.58
N PHE A 883 9.76 10.53 -12.88
CA PHE A 883 10.74 9.63 -13.49
C PHE A 883 12.16 10.19 -13.39
N MET A 884 13.16 9.43 -13.82
CA MET A 884 14.58 9.77 -13.70
C MET A 884 15.15 10.25 -15.03
N TYR A 885 15.76 11.43 -15.05
CA TYR A 885 16.57 11.92 -16.16
C TYR A 885 18.00 12.18 -15.71
N VAL A 886 18.97 11.70 -16.51
CA VAL A 886 20.41 11.88 -16.25
C VAL A 886 21.05 12.54 -17.47
N PRO A 887 21.46 13.82 -17.39
CA PRO A 887 22.21 14.45 -18.47
C PRO A 887 23.59 13.79 -18.59
N THR A 888 24.05 13.55 -19.82
CA THR A 888 25.40 12.98 -20.05
C THR A 888 26.49 14.03 -19.88
N GLY A 889 26.21 15.27 -20.29
CA GLY A 889 27.16 16.38 -20.30
C GLY A 889 28.13 16.32 -21.50
N GLU A 890 28.67 17.47 -21.89
CA GLU A 890 29.44 17.66 -23.13
C GLU A 890 30.75 16.85 -23.24
N LYS A 891 31.25 16.29 -22.13
CA LYS A 891 32.61 15.71 -22.04
C LYS A 891 32.63 14.18 -21.98
N VAL A 892 31.51 13.50 -22.20
CA VAL A 892 31.47 12.04 -22.11
C VAL A 892 31.75 11.41 -23.47
N GLN A 893 32.82 10.60 -23.53
CA GLN A 893 33.18 9.85 -24.73
C GLN A 893 32.36 8.55 -24.82
N SER A 894 31.88 8.25 -26.03
CA SER A 894 31.32 6.94 -26.39
C SER A 894 32.39 5.84 -26.39
N PRO A 895 32.02 4.57 -26.14
CA PRO A 895 30.69 4.09 -25.76
C PRO A 895 30.29 4.50 -24.35
N ILE A 896 29.00 4.68 -24.14
CA ILE A 896 28.42 5.06 -22.85
C ILE A 896 27.78 3.85 -22.20
N LYS A 897 28.22 3.58 -20.97
CA LYS A 897 27.60 2.62 -20.06
C LYS A 897 26.99 3.37 -18.89
N VAL A 898 25.68 3.23 -18.73
CA VAL A 898 24.92 3.82 -17.63
C VAL A 898 24.41 2.72 -16.71
N GLU A 899 24.72 2.84 -15.42
CA GLU A 899 24.22 1.97 -14.37
C GLU A 899 23.27 2.76 -13.46
N PHE A 900 22.02 2.32 -13.39
CA PHE A 900 21.09 2.74 -12.35
C PHE A 900 21.08 1.70 -11.24
N ARG A 901 21.19 2.14 -9.98
CA ARG A 901 21.15 1.27 -8.81
C ARG A 901 20.32 1.87 -7.68
N TYR A 902 19.32 1.13 -7.23
CA TYR A 902 18.59 1.42 -6.00
C TYR A 902 19.29 0.75 -4.81
N SER A 903 19.52 1.50 -3.74
CA SER A 903 20.15 0.99 -2.51
C SER A 903 19.31 1.23 -1.25
N GLY A 904 18.08 1.75 -1.40
CA GLY A 904 17.28 2.22 -0.27
C GLY A 904 17.79 3.53 0.34
N ARG A 905 16.92 4.22 1.08
CA ARG A 905 17.29 5.42 1.85
C ARG A 905 18.07 5.00 3.09
N ILE A 906 19.01 5.83 3.55
CA ILE A 906 19.72 5.59 4.82
C ILE A 906 18.76 5.43 6.01
N LEU A 907 17.63 6.14 5.98
CA LEU A 907 16.55 6.00 6.95
C LEU A 907 16.01 4.56 7.00
N PHE A 908 15.82 3.91 5.85
CA PHE A 908 15.28 2.54 5.80
C PHE A 908 16.27 1.51 6.39
N TRP A 909 17.57 1.72 6.16
CA TRP A 909 18.62 0.93 6.81
C TRP A 909 18.61 1.11 8.32
N PHE A 910 18.47 2.35 8.80
CA PHE A 910 18.34 2.62 10.24
C PHE A 910 17.08 1.97 10.84
N VAL A 911 15.95 2.06 10.15
CA VAL A 911 14.69 1.41 10.55
C VAL A 911 14.86 -0.11 10.66
N ALA A 912 15.46 -0.75 9.66
CA ALA A 912 15.74 -2.18 9.67
C ALA A 912 16.69 -2.58 10.82
N PHE A 913 17.73 -1.78 11.06
CA PHE A 913 18.67 -1.98 12.16
C PHE A 913 17.98 -1.92 13.53
N VAL A 914 17.18 -0.88 13.79
CA VAL A 914 16.42 -0.74 15.04
C VAL A 914 15.45 -1.91 15.22
N ASN A 915 14.75 -2.30 14.16
CA ASN A 915 13.81 -3.42 14.22
C ASN A 915 14.51 -4.73 14.60
N LEU A 916 15.62 -5.06 13.92
CA LEU A 916 16.40 -6.26 14.20
C LEU A 916 16.97 -6.25 15.63
N LEU A 917 17.51 -5.11 16.07
CA LEU A 917 18.04 -4.96 17.42
C LEU A 917 16.96 -5.23 18.49
N VAL A 918 15.76 -4.68 18.30
CA VAL A 918 14.63 -4.88 19.22
C VAL A 918 14.19 -6.34 19.26
N ILE A 919 14.08 -6.99 18.10
CA ILE A 919 13.75 -8.43 18.04
C ILE A 919 14.81 -9.26 18.78
N LEU A 920 16.10 -8.97 18.57
CA LEU A 920 17.19 -9.67 19.26
C LEU A 920 17.15 -9.46 20.78
N LEU A 921 16.86 -8.24 21.24
CA LEU A 921 16.71 -7.94 22.67
C LEU A 921 15.51 -8.67 23.29
N LEU A 922 14.37 -8.72 22.59
CA LEU A 922 13.19 -9.46 23.04
C LEU A 922 13.47 -10.97 23.13
N LEU A 923 14.13 -11.54 22.12
CA LEU A 923 14.53 -12.95 22.12
C LEU A 923 15.55 -13.25 23.25
N GLU A 924 16.50 -12.36 23.48
CA GLU A 924 17.48 -12.51 24.55
C GLU A 924 16.84 -12.47 25.95
N LEU A 925 15.88 -11.57 26.15
CA LEU A 925 15.07 -11.52 27.37
C LEU A 925 14.21 -12.78 27.54
N LEU A 926 13.64 -13.30 26.45
CA LEU A 926 12.80 -14.50 26.45
C LEU A 926 13.55 -15.79 26.74
N ILE A 927 14.72 -15.97 26.13
CA ILE A 927 15.48 -17.21 26.17
C ILE A 927 16.49 -17.20 27.32
N PHE A 928 17.21 -16.08 27.52
CA PHE A 928 18.36 -16.01 28.41
C PHE A 928 18.15 -15.10 29.64
N ASN A 929 16.97 -14.50 29.79
CA ASN A 929 16.63 -13.62 30.91
C ASN A 929 17.56 -12.39 31.02
N GLY A 930 17.94 -11.78 29.88
CA GLY A 930 18.69 -10.52 29.90
C GLY A 930 20.17 -10.64 30.27
N LYS A 931 20.74 -11.85 30.28
CA LYS A 931 22.10 -12.13 30.80
C LYS A 931 23.25 -11.71 29.88
N PHE A 932 23.02 -11.51 28.58
CA PHE A 932 24.08 -11.29 27.60
C PHE A 932 24.00 -9.90 26.96
N LEU A 933 23.13 -9.74 25.95
CA LEU A 933 23.07 -8.55 25.11
C LEU A 933 22.59 -7.33 25.91
N THR A 934 21.56 -7.51 26.73
CA THR A 934 21.03 -6.45 27.61
C THR A 934 22.12 -5.95 28.57
N ARG A 935 22.93 -6.85 29.18
CA ARG A 935 24.06 -6.46 30.05
C ARG A 935 25.18 -5.75 29.31
N ALA A 936 25.53 -6.18 28.11
CA ALA A 936 26.54 -5.52 27.29
C ALA A 936 26.12 -4.10 26.90
N MET A 937 24.87 -3.91 26.46
CA MET A 937 24.32 -2.58 26.20
C MET A 937 24.31 -1.70 27.45
N MET A 938 23.93 -2.26 28.60
CA MET A 938 23.97 -1.54 29.88
C MET A 938 25.37 -1.03 30.25
N ARG A 939 26.44 -1.75 29.87
CA ARG A 939 27.82 -1.30 30.08
C ARG A 939 28.21 -0.14 29.14
N LEU A 940 27.66 -0.12 27.92
CA LEU A 940 27.93 0.92 26.92
C LEU A 940 27.21 2.25 27.19
N VAL A 941 26.03 2.23 27.82
CA VAL A 941 25.21 3.45 28.07
C VAL A 941 25.65 4.22 29.34
N GLY A 942 26.72 3.80 30.01
CA GLY A 942 27.38 4.57 31.08
C GLY A 942 26.48 4.90 32.29
N PRO A 943 26.76 6.00 33.03
CA PRO A 943 25.98 6.41 34.22
C PRO A 943 24.50 6.70 33.94
N ALA A 944 24.15 7.16 32.73
CA ALA A 944 22.77 7.34 32.29
C ALA A 944 22.02 5.99 32.21
N GLY A 945 22.72 4.93 31.80
CA GLY A 945 22.24 3.55 31.81
C GLY A 945 22.03 2.97 33.22
N ARG A 946 22.70 3.48 34.26
CA ARG A 946 22.49 3.03 35.65
C ARG A 946 21.15 3.46 36.24
N LYS A 947 20.57 4.59 35.78
CA LYS A 947 19.18 4.96 36.12
C LYS A 947 18.16 4.03 35.45
N LEU A 948 18.48 3.49 34.27
CA LEU A 948 17.76 2.40 33.61
C LEU A 948 18.04 1.02 34.27
N SER A 949 19.20 0.78 34.87
CA SER A 949 19.52 -0.49 35.55
C SER A 949 18.79 -0.67 36.88
N PHE A 950 18.52 0.43 37.60
CA PHE A 950 17.61 0.45 38.76
C PHE A 950 16.14 0.14 38.37
N TRP A 951 15.84 0.17 37.07
CA TRP A 951 14.52 0.02 36.46
C TRP A 951 14.21 -1.43 36.07
N TRP A 952 15.22 -2.23 35.70
CA TRP A 952 15.05 -3.64 35.29
C TRP A 952 15.42 -4.66 36.39
N ALA A 953 16.31 -4.31 37.31
CA ALA A 953 16.84 -5.25 38.31
C ALA A 953 15.93 -5.44 39.56
N ARG A 954 14.96 -4.54 39.78
CA ARG A 954 14.12 -4.52 40.99
C ARG A 954 12.79 -5.28 40.90
N GLU A 955 12.51 -5.93 39.77
CA GLU A 955 11.31 -6.78 39.61
C GLU A 955 11.56 -8.27 39.95
N GLU A 956 12.80 -8.66 40.25
CA GLU A 956 13.18 -10.01 40.66
C GLU A 956 13.48 -10.14 42.18
N GLU A 957 13.35 -9.05 42.96
CA GLU A 957 13.16 -9.07 44.43
C GLU A 957 11.67 -8.91 44.77
#